data_AF-A0AAJ5Z3I4-F1
#
_entry.id   AF-A0AAJ5Z3I4-F1
#
_cell.length_a   1.000
_cell.length_b   1.000
_cell.length_c   1.000
_cell.angle_alpha   90.00
_cell.angle_beta   90.00
_cell.angle_gamma   90.00
#
_symmetry.space_group_name_H-M   'P 1'
#
loop_
_entity.id
_entity.type
_entity.pdbx_description
1 polymer ?
#
loop_
_entity_poly.entity_id
_entity_poly.type
_entity_poly.pdbx_seq_one_letter_code
_entity_poly.pdbx_strand_id
1 'polypeptide(L)'
;MLVLYVDDSGPAVGMSRSAANYGSLLAEYLKSPDDLAKIPSLRRKLVQEHASLSAKLKMGAKDQLEATRQGLLQLQSTRREIAGIQEIFAQVEGLFAEPGRGSGDASENQSFRLISDLSRLRRAFVQTTDIHEKFKAMSQDVQSLSRVLQQYQRDIYGPAPELLALHYKISQWETFRNEALHLAGTSAPDTREQLIAMLAPLEALLDAFEYYMITLFSHTLELARRGQSSVVVRFVKIMERENYEDERTAAIRFAKHAKIDGAARFHGIATYGHSIKLYWHKFQDTLRGSALRRLQAQWNALPEPSAKGLHSQIHWLYDELELVRRYVVPLFPASSHVYKIYVQAHHRALGELLRVQMPLDEVDAASLLELYDVVHAHEHRMLDPKRGIEASWLEPSLFGGREHNIMDDYAGLITRKMDDWTETLMYDEVSAFVHREKAPEETSEGLYQLSCCVIFFRMMQQQTDLAAQTHNGDLLVRVIEHACNVMHKMQATWMQMAQQEFKKQTSAKHPDDVNGGLVEYLIALANDQLSSADECERLLHTLAEAAPPERRGRVRELLDTALNGFLDISKHCIQLLVDIVMFDLRPAFKDMFTFPAWYIEGTTAMITETVRDYAGDYAARLEPNLYDVLSDDLVTRLLTTYLTTLRQSARLRMPKAAERFKVDISELLNLIAAMRPPDEAASRVEVLHMIHAILNAPASMVFLPYWTFAKSHGPNFAFIEALLRARDDMDKSDIAAILESAKRKVRQEHIPDVPEGGPTIMSAVSQAQASALSNLFSNWNTGTEGIAWSTLAQSAQNYLGSAGWRRDA
;
A
#
# COMPACT_ATOMS: atom_id res chain seq x y z
N MET A 1 49.36 5.95 -37.97
CA MET A 1 49.76 5.04 -36.89
C MET A 1 48.57 4.89 -35.95
N LEU A 2 47.81 3.79 -36.08
CA LEU A 2 46.88 3.28 -35.06
C LEU A 2 46.30 1.93 -35.53
N VAL A 3 47.04 0.90 -35.14
CA VAL A 3 46.65 -0.43 -34.62
C VAL A 3 45.16 -0.82 -34.77
N LEU A 4 44.90 -1.83 -35.60
CA LEU A 4 43.70 -2.68 -35.50
C LEU A 4 43.99 -3.77 -34.45
N TYR A 5 43.17 -3.78 -33.40
CA TYR A 5 43.07 -4.84 -32.40
C TYR A 5 42.50 -6.09 -33.07
N VAL A 6 43.25 -7.19 -33.05
CA VAL A 6 42.75 -8.52 -33.38
C VAL A 6 42.18 -9.09 -32.10
N ASP A 7 40.86 -9.27 -32.06
CA ASP A 7 40.19 -9.93 -30.94
C ASP A 7 40.20 -11.44 -31.21
N ASP A 8 41.02 -12.14 -30.45
CA ASP A 8 41.22 -13.59 -30.51
C ASP A 8 40.23 -14.24 -29.53
N SER A 9 39.02 -14.53 -29.99
CA SER A 9 38.07 -15.37 -29.24
C SER A 9 37.34 -16.35 -30.16
N GLY A 10 37.68 -17.63 -29.99
CA GLY A 10 37.17 -18.74 -30.77
C GLY A 10 35.68 -19.07 -30.54
N PRO A 11 35.11 -19.98 -31.36
CA PRO A 11 33.71 -20.36 -31.28
C PRO A 11 33.51 -21.38 -30.14
N ALA A 12 33.30 -20.90 -28.92
CA ALA A 12 32.96 -21.75 -27.77
C ALA A 12 31.57 -21.48 -27.15
N VAL A 13 30.74 -20.63 -27.78
CA VAL A 13 29.44 -20.20 -27.21
C VAL A 13 28.21 -20.81 -27.92
N GLY A 14 28.39 -21.52 -29.05
CA GLY A 14 27.28 -22.09 -29.82
C GLY A 14 26.73 -23.44 -29.33
N MET A 15 27.47 -24.19 -28.51
CA MET A 15 27.09 -25.58 -28.16
C MET A 15 26.25 -25.71 -26.88
N SER A 16 26.24 -24.74 -25.96
CA SER A 16 25.50 -24.88 -24.69
C SER A 16 23.98 -24.60 -24.81
N ARG A 17 23.56 -23.72 -25.71
CA ARG A 17 22.12 -23.40 -25.90
C ARG A 17 21.32 -24.48 -26.64
N SER A 18 22.00 -25.28 -27.47
CA SER A 18 21.36 -26.37 -28.22
C SER A 18 21.10 -27.60 -27.34
N ALA A 19 21.98 -27.91 -26.39
CA ALA A 19 21.83 -29.05 -25.48
C ALA A 19 20.59 -28.94 -24.56
N ALA A 20 20.23 -27.72 -24.14
CA ALA A 20 19.07 -27.48 -23.27
C ALA A 20 17.72 -27.78 -23.96
N ASN A 21 17.64 -27.64 -25.28
CA ASN A 21 16.40 -27.81 -26.04
C ASN A 21 16.09 -29.28 -26.39
N TYR A 22 17.12 -30.13 -26.49
CA TYR A 22 16.89 -31.57 -26.71
C TYR A 22 16.31 -32.27 -25.48
N GLY A 23 16.64 -31.80 -24.28
CA GLY A 23 16.08 -32.33 -23.02
C GLY A 23 14.57 -32.09 -22.89
N SER A 24 14.07 -30.91 -23.29
CA SER A 24 12.63 -30.61 -23.28
C SER A 24 11.88 -31.38 -24.36
N LEU A 25 12.47 -31.52 -25.55
CA LEU A 25 11.89 -32.33 -26.64
C LEU A 25 11.82 -33.82 -26.26
N LEU A 26 12.86 -34.36 -25.63
CA LEU A 26 12.88 -35.74 -25.13
C LEU A 26 11.82 -35.98 -24.04
N ALA A 27 11.63 -35.00 -23.15
CA ALA A 27 10.58 -35.03 -22.12
C ALA A 27 9.16 -34.97 -22.71
N GLU A 28 9.00 -34.38 -23.89
CA GLU A 28 7.71 -34.30 -24.59
C GLU A 28 7.33 -35.64 -25.25
N TYR A 29 8.31 -36.39 -25.76
CA TYR A 29 8.10 -37.65 -26.48
C TYR A 29 8.18 -38.93 -25.62
N LEU A 30 8.78 -38.89 -24.42
CA LEU A 30 8.96 -40.05 -23.53
C LEU A 30 8.30 -39.82 -22.17
N LYS A 31 6.95 -39.83 -22.14
CA LYS A 31 6.17 -39.58 -20.91
C LYS A 31 5.85 -40.86 -20.13
N SER A 32 5.92 -42.04 -20.77
CA SER A 32 5.64 -43.37 -20.18
C SER A 32 6.76 -44.39 -20.46
N PRO A 33 7.00 -45.39 -19.57
CA PRO A 33 8.00 -46.45 -19.79
C PRO A 33 7.80 -47.25 -21.09
N ASP A 34 6.55 -47.39 -21.58
CA ASP A 34 6.24 -48.09 -22.84
C ASP A 34 6.70 -47.31 -24.09
N ASP A 35 6.93 -46.00 -23.97
CA ASP A 35 7.41 -45.16 -25.08
C ASP A 35 8.88 -45.43 -25.44
N LEU A 36 9.63 -46.15 -24.59
CA LEU A 36 10.98 -46.62 -24.89
C LEU A 36 11.02 -47.54 -26.12
N ALA A 37 9.93 -48.26 -26.41
CA ALA A 37 9.81 -49.09 -27.61
C ALA A 37 9.80 -48.27 -28.92
N LYS A 38 9.50 -46.96 -28.87
CA LYS A 38 9.46 -46.05 -30.02
C LYS A 38 10.83 -45.46 -30.38
N ILE A 39 11.83 -45.56 -29.50
CA ILE A 39 13.18 -45.03 -29.69
C ILE A 39 13.84 -45.49 -31.01
N PRO A 40 13.76 -46.77 -31.44
CA PRO A 40 14.37 -47.20 -32.71
C PRO A 40 13.75 -46.50 -33.93
N SER A 41 12.45 -46.19 -33.88
CA SER A 41 11.75 -45.48 -34.96
C SER A 41 12.08 -44.00 -35.00
N LEU A 42 12.17 -43.34 -33.83
CA LEU A 42 12.60 -41.95 -33.70
C LEU A 42 14.07 -41.78 -34.12
N ARG A 43 14.93 -42.75 -33.78
CA ARG A 43 16.32 -42.77 -34.25
C ARG A 43 16.41 -42.88 -35.76
N ARG A 44 15.59 -43.71 -36.42
CA ARG A 44 15.53 -43.78 -37.89
C ARG A 44 15.05 -42.47 -38.50
N LYS A 45 14.01 -41.84 -37.93
CA LYS A 45 13.53 -40.53 -38.38
C LYS A 45 14.61 -39.45 -38.24
N LEU A 46 15.28 -39.37 -37.09
CA LEU A 46 16.37 -38.42 -36.86
C LEU A 46 17.56 -38.65 -37.80
N VAL A 47 17.91 -39.92 -38.09
CA VAL A 47 18.97 -40.23 -39.07
C VAL A 47 18.56 -39.80 -40.47
N GLN A 48 17.30 -39.98 -40.85
CA GLN A 48 16.77 -39.55 -42.15
C GLN A 48 16.69 -38.02 -42.26
N GLU A 49 16.25 -37.34 -41.20
CA GLU A 49 16.23 -35.89 -41.10
C GLU A 49 17.64 -35.32 -41.14
N HIS A 50 18.58 -35.89 -40.36
CA HIS A 50 19.99 -35.50 -40.37
C HIS A 50 20.63 -35.72 -41.75
N ALA A 51 20.32 -36.82 -42.43
CA ALA A 51 20.78 -37.07 -43.79
C ALA A 51 20.20 -36.03 -44.78
N SER A 52 18.92 -35.69 -44.64
CA SER A 52 18.27 -34.68 -45.48
C SER A 52 18.80 -33.27 -45.23
N LEU A 53 19.05 -32.91 -43.96
CA LEU A 53 19.63 -31.63 -43.55
C LEU A 53 21.08 -31.53 -43.98
N SER A 54 21.86 -32.60 -43.82
CA SER A 54 23.24 -32.67 -44.31
C SER A 54 23.31 -32.56 -45.83
N ALA A 55 22.36 -33.16 -46.56
CA ALA A 55 22.27 -33.02 -48.01
C ALA A 55 21.90 -31.58 -48.41
N LYS A 56 20.91 -30.96 -47.74
CA LYS A 56 20.54 -29.56 -47.95
C LYS A 56 21.68 -28.59 -47.61
N LEU A 57 22.42 -28.83 -46.53
CA LEU A 57 23.58 -28.04 -46.13
C LEU A 57 24.72 -28.19 -47.13
N LYS A 58 25.02 -29.41 -47.60
CA LYS A 58 26.03 -29.62 -48.65
C LYS A 58 25.64 -28.94 -49.96
N MET A 59 24.38 -29.02 -50.35
CA MET A 59 23.87 -28.36 -51.55
C MET A 59 23.92 -26.84 -51.40
N GLY A 60 23.42 -26.30 -50.28
CA GLY A 60 23.48 -24.86 -50.00
C GLY A 60 24.91 -24.32 -49.87
N ALA A 61 25.83 -25.08 -49.26
CA ALA A 61 27.24 -24.73 -49.21
C ALA A 61 27.88 -24.75 -50.60
N LYS A 62 27.52 -25.72 -51.46
CA LYS A 62 27.97 -25.76 -52.85
C LYS A 62 27.42 -24.58 -53.65
N ASP A 63 26.15 -24.22 -53.48
CA ASP A 63 25.52 -23.09 -54.16
C ASP A 63 26.13 -21.76 -53.71
N GLN A 64 26.41 -21.60 -52.41
CA GLN A 64 27.12 -20.43 -51.88
C GLN A 64 28.57 -20.36 -52.36
N LEU A 65 29.27 -21.50 -52.44
CA LEU A 65 30.63 -21.56 -53.00
C LEU A 65 30.65 -21.25 -54.49
N GLU A 66 29.66 -21.72 -55.26
CA GLU A 66 29.57 -21.41 -56.68
C GLU A 66 29.18 -19.95 -56.92
N ALA A 67 28.27 -19.40 -56.11
CA ALA A 67 27.91 -17.98 -56.15
C ALA A 67 29.11 -17.09 -55.77
N THR A 68 29.88 -17.46 -54.74
CA THR A 68 31.12 -16.73 -54.38
C THR A 68 32.21 -16.90 -55.43
N ARG A 69 32.35 -18.07 -56.05
CA ARG A 69 33.28 -18.30 -57.17
C ARG A 69 32.91 -17.44 -58.38
N GLN A 70 31.63 -17.40 -58.75
CA GLN A 70 31.13 -16.54 -59.82
C GLN A 70 31.29 -15.06 -59.47
N GLY A 71 30.99 -14.67 -58.23
CA GLY A 71 31.21 -13.32 -57.73
C GLY A 71 32.68 -12.91 -57.77
N LEU A 72 33.61 -13.83 -57.43
CA LEU A 72 35.06 -13.61 -57.54
C LEU A 72 35.52 -13.48 -59.00
N LEU A 73 35.00 -14.32 -59.91
CA LEU A 73 35.30 -14.22 -61.34
C LEU A 73 34.78 -12.91 -61.93
N GLN A 74 33.57 -12.50 -61.56
CA GLN A 74 33.01 -11.20 -61.94
C GLN A 74 33.83 -10.06 -61.35
N LEU A 75 34.21 -10.10 -60.07
CA LEU A 75 35.07 -9.10 -59.44
C LEU A 75 36.44 -9.02 -60.12
N GLN A 76 37.01 -10.15 -60.54
CA GLN A 76 38.28 -10.16 -61.26
C GLN A 76 38.12 -9.59 -62.68
N SER A 77 36.99 -9.85 -63.36
CA SER A 77 36.65 -9.21 -64.63
C SER A 77 36.48 -7.70 -64.47
N THR A 78 35.65 -7.26 -63.51
CA THR A 78 35.44 -5.84 -63.24
C THR A 78 36.72 -5.16 -62.82
N ARG A 79 37.62 -5.84 -62.08
CA ARG A 79 38.93 -5.27 -61.75
C ARG A 79 39.81 -5.09 -62.98
N ARG A 80 39.80 -6.03 -63.94
CA ARG A 80 40.49 -5.86 -65.22
C ARG A 80 39.87 -4.75 -66.05
N GLU A 81 38.54 -4.69 -66.12
CA GLU A 81 37.82 -3.64 -66.83
C GLU A 81 38.07 -2.26 -66.22
N ILE A 82 38.03 -2.13 -64.89
CA ILE A 82 38.37 -0.89 -64.19
C ILE A 82 39.83 -0.51 -64.41
N ALA A 83 40.76 -1.46 -64.38
CA ALA A 83 42.16 -1.19 -64.70
C ALA A 83 42.32 -0.72 -66.15
N GLY A 84 41.60 -1.32 -67.10
CA GLY A 84 41.56 -0.87 -68.50
C GLY A 84 40.93 0.52 -68.66
N ILE A 85 39.84 0.80 -67.94
CA ILE A 85 39.22 2.13 -67.90
C ILE A 85 40.17 3.14 -67.28
N GLN A 86 40.89 2.80 -66.21
CA GLN A 86 41.89 3.67 -65.60
C GLN A 86 43.07 3.92 -66.53
N GLU A 87 43.50 2.92 -67.30
CA GLU A 87 44.55 3.09 -68.31
C GLU A 87 44.07 3.97 -69.47
N ILE A 88 42.85 3.80 -69.94
CA ILE A 88 42.22 4.68 -70.94
C ILE A 88 42.05 6.09 -70.38
N PHE A 89 41.60 6.25 -69.13
CA PHE A 89 41.50 7.55 -68.47
C PHE A 89 42.87 8.17 -68.25
N ALA A 90 43.91 7.39 -67.94
CA ALA A 90 45.28 7.89 -67.83
C ALA A 90 45.85 8.28 -69.20
N GLN A 91 45.47 7.61 -70.29
CA GLN A 91 45.81 8.02 -71.66
C GLN A 91 45.07 9.31 -72.04
N VAL A 92 43.78 9.42 -71.69
CA VAL A 92 42.97 10.62 -71.90
C VAL A 92 43.49 11.78 -71.06
N GLU A 93 43.78 11.57 -69.78
CA GLU A 93 44.43 12.55 -68.90
C GLU A 93 45.83 12.89 -69.37
N GLY A 94 46.60 11.94 -69.90
CA GLY A 94 47.90 12.19 -70.53
C GLY A 94 47.80 13.10 -71.75
N LEU A 95 46.79 12.89 -72.60
CA LEU A 95 46.43 13.81 -73.70
C LEU A 95 46.01 15.20 -73.20
N PHE A 96 45.50 15.31 -71.96
CA PHE A 96 45.19 16.57 -71.30
C PHE A 96 46.35 17.18 -70.49
N ALA A 97 47.36 16.39 -70.08
CA ALA A 97 48.40 16.77 -69.12
C ALA A 97 49.82 16.93 -69.71
N GLU A 98 50.09 16.48 -70.94
CA GLU A 98 51.34 16.81 -71.65
C GLU A 98 51.17 17.95 -72.68
N PRO A 99 51.25 19.23 -72.27
CA PRO A 99 51.42 20.34 -73.19
C PRO A 99 52.88 20.38 -73.62
N GLY A 100 53.28 19.66 -74.68
CA GLY A 100 54.64 19.83 -75.17
C GLY A 100 55.15 19.01 -76.35
N ARG A 101 54.58 17.86 -76.71
CA ARG A 101 55.13 17.07 -77.82
C ARG A 101 54.06 16.40 -78.67
N GLY A 102 53.50 17.19 -79.58
CA GLY A 102 52.72 16.72 -80.71
C GLY A 102 52.40 17.89 -81.62
N SER A 103 53.00 17.90 -82.80
CA SER A 103 52.80 18.90 -83.86
C SER A 103 51.31 19.06 -84.24
N GLY A 104 50.64 20.07 -83.69
CA GLY A 104 49.28 20.51 -84.04
C GLY A 104 48.90 21.78 -83.27
N ASP A 105 48.34 22.77 -83.96
CA ASP A 105 48.19 24.18 -83.55
C ASP A 105 47.64 24.44 -82.13
N ALA A 106 48.27 25.38 -81.41
CA ALA A 106 47.84 25.91 -80.11
C ALA A 106 46.44 26.59 -80.13
N SER A 107 45.81 26.72 -81.30
CA SER A 107 44.47 27.29 -81.52
C SER A 107 43.34 26.34 -81.11
N GLU A 108 43.52 25.02 -81.25
CA GLU A 108 42.44 24.04 -81.02
C GLU A 108 42.14 23.82 -79.52
N ASN A 109 43.18 23.85 -78.67
CA ASN A 109 43.03 23.72 -77.20
C ASN A 109 42.40 24.97 -76.55
N GLN A 110 42.64 26.17 -77.09
CA GLN A 110 41.96 27.38 -76.65
C GLN A 110 40.49 27.38 -77.09
N SER A 111 40.21 26.93 -78.32
CA SER A 111 38.86 26.80 -78.87
C SER A 111 38.00 25.84 -78.03
N PHE A 112 38.54 24.70 -77.61
CA PHE A 112 37.81 23.74 -76.78
C PHE A 112 37.52 24.26 -75.36
N ARG A 113 38.46 25.01 -74.74
CA ARG A 113 38.22 25.70 -73.46
C ARG A 113 37.14 26.76 -73.57
N LEU A 114 37.20 27.59 -74.62
CA LEU A 114 36.16 28.59 -74.92
C LEU A 114 34.78 27.95 -75.14
N ILE A 115 34.71 26.82 -75.85
CA ILE A 115 33.46 26.07 -76.06
C ILE A 115 32.94 25.50 -74.75
N SER A 116 33.81 24.95 -73.88
CA SER A 116 33.43 24.45 -72.56
C SER A 116 32.90 25.58 -71.65
N ASP A 117 33.61 26.71 -71.60
CA ASP A 117 33.22 27.86 -70.78
C ASP A 117 31.94 28.50 -71.31
N LEU A 118 31.79 28.64 -72.62
CA LEU A 118 30.56 29.11 -73.27
C LEU A 118 29.40 28.13 -73.04
N SER A 119 29.66 26.82 -73.01
CA SER A 119 28.65 25.80 -72.69
C SER A 119 28.24 25.82 -71.21
N ARG A 120 29.15 26.15 -70.30
CA ARG A 120 28.85 26.36 -68.87
C ARG A 120 28.03 27.63 -68.67
N LEU A 121 28.44 28.72 -69.31
CA LEU A 121 27.76 30.01 -69.29
C LEU A 121 26.33 29.88 -69.87
N ARG A 122 26.18 29.22 -71.02
CA ARG A 122 24.85 28.93 -71.61
C ARG A 122 23.97 28.11 -70.67
N ARG A 123 24.51 27.08 -70.01
CA ARG A 123 23.77 26.29 -69.01
C ARG A 123 23.31 27.15 -67.83
N ALA A 124 24.18 28.00 -67.30
CA ALA A 124 23.84 28.92 -66.21
C ALA A 124 22.77 29.94 -66.62
N PHE A 125 22.85 30.49 -67.84
CA PHE A 125 21.83 31.39 -68.38
C PHE A 125 20.47 30.71 -68.56
N VAL A 126 20.45 29.49 -69.08
CA VAL A 126 19.21 28.70 -69.22
C VAL A 126 18.59 28.43 -67.85
N GLN A 127 19.39 28.03 -66.86
CA GLN A 127 18.92 27.81 -65.49
C GLN A 127 18.37 29.08 -64.85
N THR A 128 19.04 30.22 -65.03
CA THR A 128 18.58 31.50 -64.47
C THR A 128 17.27 31.96 -65.12
N THR A 129 17.13 31.75 -66.43
CA THR A 129 15.90 32.08 -67.17
C THR A 129 14.75 31.19 -66.72
N ASP A 130 14.98 29.89 -66.58
CA ASP A 130 13.99 28.92 -66.07
C ASP A 130 13.54 29.26 -64.64
N ILE A 131 14.46 29.61 -63.73
CA ILE A 131 14.14 30.03 -62.37
C ILE A 131 13.27 31.30 -62.38
N HIS A 132 13.60 32.29 -63.23
CA HIS A 132 12.82 33.53 -63.36
C HIS A 132 11.41 33.29 -63.91
N GLU A 133 11.27 32.42 -64.91
CA GLU A 133 9.97 32.01 -65.45
C GLU A 133 9.13 31.31 -64.37
N LYS A 134 9.74 30.41 -63.58
CA LYS A 134 9.08 29.76 -62.44
C LYS A 134 8.64 30.75 -61.38
N PHE A 135 9.43 31.79 -61.05
CA PHE A 135 9.02 32.83 -60.10
C PHE A 135 7.79 33.62 -60.58
N LYS A 136 7.73 33.94 -61.88
CA LYS A 136 6.56 34.63 -62.46
C LYS A 136 5.31 33.75 -62.43
N ALA A 137 5.43 32.49 -62.81
CA ALA A 137 4.33 31.51 -62.77
C ALA A 137 3.84 31.28 -61.33
N MET A 138 4.77 31.12 -60.38
CA MET A 138 4.47 30.91 -58.97
C MET A 138 3.61 32.03 -58.38
N SER A 139 3.93 33.30 -58.64
CA SER A 139 3.18 34.43 -58.08
C SER A 139 1.70 34.42 -58.49
N GLN A 140 1.41 34.07 -59.75
CA GLN A 140 0.04 33.97 -60.25
C GLN A 140 -0.68 32.73 -59.69
N ASP A 141 0.01 31.59 -59.67
CA ASP A 141 -0.54 30.33 -59.17
C ASP A 141 -0.82 30.41 -57.67
N VAL A 142 0.10 30.94 -56.85
CA VAL A 142 -0.08 31.12 -55.40
C VAL A 142 -1.33 31.93 -55.10
N GLN A 143 -1.57 33.06 -55.80
CA GLN A 143 -2.78 33.85 -55.61
C GLN A 143 -4.06 33.06 -55.95
N SER A 144 -4.03 32.25 -57.02
CA SER A 144 -5.17 31.41 -57.39
C SER A 144 -5.45 30.32 -56.37
N LEU A 145 -4.41 29.63 -55.89
CA LEU A 145 -4.49 28.56 -54.90
C LEU A 145 -4.94 29.10 -53.54
N SER A 146 -4.46 30.27 -53.13
CA SER A 146 -4.92 30.95 -51.90
C SER A 146 -6.42 31.24 -51.94
N ARG A 147 -6.98 31.68 -53.09
CA ARG A 147 -8.43 31.92 -53.21
C ARG A 147 -9.24 30.63 -53.09
N VAL A 148 -8.80 29.55 -53.74
CA VAL A 148 -9.47 28.24 -53.66
C VAL A 148 -9.42 27.70 -52.23
N LEU A 149 -8.27 27.80 -51.57
CA LEU A 149 -8.11 27.38 -50.18
C LEU A 149 -8.99 28.19 -49.22
N GLN A 150 -9.07 29.51 -49.40
CA GLN A 150 -9.97 30.36 -48.60
C GLN A 150 -11.44 29.98 -48.75
N GLN A 151 -11.88 29.53 -49.93
CA GLN A 151 -13.24 29.03 -50.13
C GLN A 151 -13.47 27.75 -49.30
N TYR A 152 -12.52 26.81 -49.32
CA TYR A 152 -12.61 25.59 -48.53
C TYR A 152 -12.51 25.84 -47.01
N GLN A 153 -11.74 26.85 -46.58
CA GLN A 153 -11.70 27.25 -45.18
C GLN A 153 -13.02 27.86 -44.68
N ARG A 154 -13.78 28.52 -45.56
CA ARG A 154 -15.11 29.07 -45.22
C ARG A 154 -16.19 27.99 -45.10
N ASP A 155 -16.09 26.94 -45.91
CA ASP A 155 -17.00 25.80 -45.87
C ASP A 155 -16.24 24.48 -45.66
N ILE A 156 -15.92 24.20 -44.39
CA ILE A 156 -15.20 22.98 -43.97
C ILE A 156 -16.00 21.72 -44.33
N TYR A 157 -17.33 21.79 -44.35
CA TYR A 157 -18.22 20.66 -44.61
C TYR A 157 -18.61 20.52 -46.09
N GLY A 158 -18.00 21.31 -46.98
CA GLY A 158 -18.19 21.22 -48.41
C GLY A 158 -17.46 20.03 -49.05
N PRO A 159 -17.73 19.72 -50.33
CA PRO A 159 -17.21 18.54 -51.02
C PRO A 159 -15.74 18.62 -51.48
N ALA A 160 -15.06 19.76 -51.28
CA ALA A 160 -13.64 20.02 -51.64
C ALA A 160 -13.08 19.18 -52.80
N PRO A 161 -13.61 19.32 -54.04
CA PRO A 161 -13.31 18.43 -55.16
C PRO A 161 -11.84 18.45 -55.58
N GLU A 162 -11.21 19.62 -55.53
CA GLU A 162 -9.85 19.85 -56.05
C GLU A 162 -8.76 19.71 -54.97
N LEU A 163 -9.06 19.14 -53.80
CA LEU A 163 -8.11 19.06 -52.68
C LEU A 163 -6.78 18.37 -53.05
N LEU A 164 -6.83 17.29 -53.85
CA LEU A 164 -5.63 16.59 -54.31
C LEU A 164 -4.82 17.42 -55.32
N ALA A 165 -5.50 18.13 -56.22
CA ALA A 165 -4.86 18.99 -57.20
C ALA A 165 -4.21 20.20 -56.52
N LEU A 166 -4.87 20.77 -55.50
CA LEU A 166 -4.33 21.81 -54.63
C LEU A 166 -3.04 21.34 -53.95
N HIS A 167 -3.08 20.17 -53.29
CA HIS A 167 -1.90 19.59 -52.65
C HIS A 167 -0.75 19.34 -53.63
N TYR A 168 -1.04 18.77 -54.81
CA TYR A 168 -0.03 18.50 -55.83
C TYR A 168 0.69 19.77 -56.29
N LYS A 169 -0.06 20.84 -56.60
CA LYS A 169 0.53 22.13 -57.00
C LYS A 169 1.32 22.78 -55.87
N ILE A 170 0.83 22.72 -54.63
CA ILE A 170 1.55 23.22 -53.45
C ILE A 170 2.88 22.47 -53.27
N SER A 171 2.88 21.14 -53.41
CA SER A 171 4.08 20.31 -53.32
C SER A 171 5.12 20.62 -54.42
N GLN A 172 4.68 20.93 -55.64
CA GLN A 172 5.56 21.41 -56.71
C GLN A 172 6.23 22.74 -56.35
N TRP A 173 5.47 23.70 -55.85
CA TRP A 173 6.02 25.00 -55.43
C TRP A 173 6.91 24.89 -54.19
N GLU A 174 6.61 23.97 -53.28
CA GLU A 174 7.46 23.64 -52.14
C GLU A 174 8.81 23.07 -52.60
N THR A 175 8.80 22.20 -53.61
CA THR A 175 10.03 21.66 -54.22
C THR A 175 10.86 22.78 -54.85
N PHE A 176 10.22 23.66 -55.62
CA PHE A 176 10.86 24.83 -56.22
C PHE A 176 11.45 25.77 -55.17
N ARG A 177 10.73 26.03 -54.07
CA ARG A 177 11.23 26.80 -52.93
C ARG A 177 12.52 26.19 -52.38
N ASN A 178 12.52 24.88 -52.14
CA ASN A 178 13.68 24.18 -51.58
C ASN A 178 14.89 24.24 -52.54
N GLU A 179 14.65 24.09 -53.84
CA GLU A 179 15.68 24.24 -54.88
C GLU A 179 16.24 25.68 -54.91
N ALA A 180 15.37 26.69 -54.89
CA ALA A 180 15.77 28.10 -54.90
C ALA A 180 16.59 28.48 -53.65
N LEU A 181 16.17 28.03 -52.46
CA LEU A 181 16.90 28.27 -51.21
C LEU A 181 18.24 27.52 -51.18
N HIS A 182 18.32 26.32 -51.73
CA HIS A 182 19.57 25.58 -51.85
C HIS A 182 20.57 26.31 -52.76
N LEU A 183 20.12 26.80 -53.92
CA LEU A 183 20.95 27.58 -54.85
C LEU A 183 21.43 28.91 -54.21
N ALA A 184 20.58 29.55 -53.41
CA ALA A 184 20.92 30.79 -52.72
C ALA A 184 21.83 30.58 -51.49
N GLY A 185 22.06 29.34 -51.05
CA GLY A 185 22.93 29.04 -49.92
C GLY A 185 24.39 29.49 -50.11
N THR A 186 24.83 29.65 -51.36
CA THR A 186 26.16 30.16 -51.73
C THR A 186 26.18 31.65 -52.10
N SER A 187 25.04 32.33 -52.02
CA SER A 187 24.89 33.74 -52.41
C SER A 187 25.10 34.71 -51.23
N ALA A 188 25.29 36.00 -51.54
CA ALA A 188 25.43 37.06 -50.54
C ALA A 188 24.18 37.15 -49.62
N PRO A 189 24.34 37.56 -48.34
CA PRO A 189 23.25 37.59 -47.36
C PRO A 189 22.06 38.46 -47.82
N ASP A 190 22.32 39.65 -48.37
CA ASP A 190 21.27 40.57 -48.85
C ASP A 190 20.40 39.95 -49.96
N THR A 191 21.03 39.19 -50.87
CA THR A 191 20.34 38.49 -51.96
C THR A 191 19.47 37.35 -51.43
N ARG A 192 19.92 36.68 -50.37
CA ARG A 192 19.16 35.63 -49.69
C ARG A 192 17.94 36.23 -48.97
N GLU A 193 18.07 37.37 -48.32
CA GLU A 193 16.94 38.07 -47.67
C GLU A 193 15.88 38.50 -48.69
N GLN A 194 16.31 39.06 -49.84
CA GLN A 194 15.38 39.44 -50.90
C GLN A 194 14.65 38.23 -51.51
N LEU A 195 15.34 37.08 -51.66
CA LEU A 195 14.73 35.83 -52.10
C LEU A 195 13.67 35.34 -51.11
N ILE A 196 13.98 35.37 -49.81
CA ILE A 196 13.03 35.00 -48.75
C ILE A 196 11.80 35.89 -48.80
N ALA A 197 11.97 37.20 -48.99
CA ALA A 197 10.84 38.13 -49.13
C ALA A 197 9.95 37.81 -50.35
N MET A 198 10.54 37.37 -51.47
CA MET A 198 9.78 36.93 -52.66
C MET A 198 9.03 35.61 -52.45
N LEU A 199 9.52 34.73 -51.57
CA LEU A 199 8.89 33.45 -51.23
C LEU A 199 7.83 33.57 -50.12
N ALA A 200 7.77 34.69 -49.41
CA ALA A 200 6.85 34.88 -48.27
C ALA A 200 5.36 34.60 -48.58
N PRO A 201 4.78 34.97 -49.75
CA PRO A 201 3.40 34.62 -50.08
C PRO A 201 3.17 33.11 -50.23
N LEU A 202 4.19 32.36 -50.67
CA LEU A 202 4.12 30.90 -50.77
C LEU A 202 4.16 30.27 -49.38
N GLU A 203 4.99 30.78 -48.45
CA GLU A 203 5.00 30.31 -47.06
C GLU A 203 3.64 30.53 -46.38
N ALA A 204 3.03 31.71 -46.57
CA ALA A 204 1.69 31.98 -46.04
C ALA A 204 0.62 31.02 -46.59
N LEU A 205 0.74 30.59 -47.86
CA LEU A 205 -0.14 29.58 -48.45
C LEU A 205 0.10 28.19 -47.85
N LEU A 206 1.36 27.80 -47.62
CA LEU A 206 1.73 26.54 -46.98
C LEU A 206 1.16 26.45 -45.56
N ASP A 207 1.33 27.49 -44.75
CA ASP A 207 0.79 27.58 -43.39
C ASP A 207 -0.74 27.51 -43.38
N ALA A 208 -1.40 28.24 -44.30
CA ALA A 208 -2.86 28.22 -44.42
C ALA A 208 -3.39 26.84 -44.83
N PHE A 209 -2.66 26.13 -45.71
CA PHE A 209 -3.03 24.79 -46.15
C PHE A 209 -2.85 23.78 -45.02
N GLU A 210 -1.76 23.87 -44.27
CA GLU A 210 -1.51 23.05 -43.10
C GLU A 210 -2.60 23.26 -42.02
N TYR A 211 -2.96 24.50 -41.73
CA TYR A 211 -4.05 24.81 -40.81
C TYR A 211 -5.38 24.20 -41.27
N TYR A 212 -5.68 24.27 -42.57
CA TYR A 212 -6.87 23.65 -43.14
C TYR A 212 -6.85 22.12 -42.99
N MET A 213 -5.71 21.46 -43.24
CA MET A 213 -5.57 20.01 -43.04
C MET A 213 -5.79 19.60 -41.58
N ILE A 214 -5.21 20.33 -40.62
CA ILE A 214 -5.44 20.09 -39.18
C ILE A 214 -6.92 20.30 -38.82
N THR A 215 -7.57 21.29 -39.43
CA THR A 215 -9.01 21.53 -39.23
C THR A 215 -9.86 20.40 -39.81
N LEU A 216 -9.47 19.80 -40.93
CA LEU A 216 -10.15 18.60 -41.45
C LEU A 216 -9.98 17.40 -40.52
N PHE A 217 -8.79 17.22 -39.94
CA PHE A 217 -8.52 16.12 -39.01
C PHE A 217 -9.46 16.15 -37.80
N SER A 218 -9.71 17.32 -37.21
CA SER A 218 -10.62 17.47 -36.06
C SER A 218 -12.10 17.21 -36.40
N HIS A 219 -12.49 17.37 -37.67
CA HIS A 219 -13.87 17.19 -38.12
C HIS A 219 -14.11 15.88 -38.90
N THR A 220 -13.16 14.95 -38.91
CA THR A 220 -13.22 13.69 -39.67
C THR A 220 -14.53 12.92 -39.47
N LEU A 221 -14.98 12.78 -38.22
CA LEU A 221 -16.21 12.06 -37.91
C LEU A 221 -17.45 12.77 -38.46
N GLU A 222 -17.53 14.09 -38.29
CA GLU A 222 -18.67 14.89 -38.74
C GLU A 222 -18.75 14.94 -40.28
N LEU A 223 -17.60 15.00 -40.97
CA LEU A 223 -17.52 14.89 -42.42
C LEU A 223 -18.05 13.53 -42.91
N ALA A 224 -17.68 12.45 -42.24
CA ALA A 224 -18.18 11.11 -42.56
C ALA A 224 -19.70 10.99 -42.31
N ARG A 225 -20.21 11.58 -41.22
CA ARG A 225 -21.65 11.59 -40.89
C ARG A 225 -22.49 12.40 -41.87
N ARG A 226 -21.97 13.53 -42.37
CA ARG A 226 -22.65 14.38 -43.36
C ARG A 226 -22.59 13.84 -44.80
N GLY A 227 -22.02 12.65 -44.99
CA GLY A 227 -21.91 12.00 -46.31
C GLY A 227 -20.77 12.54 -47.17
N GLN A 228 -19.88 13.39 -46.64
CA GLN A 228 -18.71 13.93 -47.34
C GLN A 228 -17.49 13.01 -47.23
N SER A 229 -17.71 11.69 -47.38
CA SER A 229 -16.67 10.66 -47.30
C SER A 229 -15.55 10.87 -48.33
N SER A 230 -15.84 11.51 -49.46
CA SER A 230 -14.83 11.82 -50.48
C SER A 230 -13.73 12.75 -49.99
N VAL A 231 -14.06 13.72 -49.11
CA VAL A 231 -13.06 14.63 -48.55
C VAL A 231 -12.11 13.88 -47.61
N VAL A 232 -12.67 12.97 -46.80
CA VAL A 232 -11.90 12.10 -45.91
C VAL A 232 -10.90 11.26 -46.69
N VAL A 233 -11.36 10.55 -47.72
CA VAL A 233 -10.48 9.74 -48.57
C VAL A 233 -9.39 10.58 -49.24
N ARG A 234 -9.71 11.80 -49.69
CA ARG A 234 -8.72 12.69 -50.33
C ARG A 234 -7.64 13.15 -49.35
N PHE A 235 -7.98 13.59 -48.14
CA PHE A 235 -6.95 13.99 -47.19
C PHE A 235 -6.14 12.78 -46.70
N VAL A 236 -6.75 11.59 -46.57
CA VAL A 236 -6.01 10.35 -46.24
C VAL A 236 -4.99 10.02 -47.33
N LYS A 237 -5.34 10.21 -48.61
CA LYS A 237 -4.38 10.04 -49.72
C LYS A 237 -3.24 11.04 -49.67
N ILE A 238 -3.50 12.26 -49.21
CA ILE A 238 -2.45 13.26 -48.96
C ILE A 238 -1.55 12.78 -47.81
N MET A 239 -2.12 12.30 -46.70
CA MET A 239 -1.35 11.77 -45.57
C MET A 239 -0.46 10.58 -45.97
N GLU A 240 -0.98 9.62 -46.76
CA GLU A 240 -0.19 8.49 -47.26
C GLU A 240 0.97 8.96 -48.15
N ARG A 241 0.72 9.92 -49.04
CA ARG A 241 1.74 10.45 -49.94
C ARG A 241 2.85 11.17 -49.17
N GLU A 242 2.49 12.04 -48.24
CA GLU A 242 3.46 12.82 -47.47
C GLU A 242 4.23 11.94 -46.49
N ASN A 243 3.60 10.91 -45.92
CA ASN A 243 4.31 9.92 -45.10
C ASN A 243 5.38 9.17 -45.90
N TYR A 244 5.10 8.82 -47.15
CA TYR A 244 6.09 8.19 -48.04
C TYR A 244 7.27 9.12 -48.35
N GLU A 245 7.02 10.42 -48.57
CA GLU A 245 8.09 11.41 -48.78
C GLU A 245 8.86 11.71 -47.47
N ASP A 246 8.21 11.69 -46.31
CA ASP A 246 8.83 11.80 -44.99
C ASP A 246 9.78 10.62 -44.72
N GLU A 247 9.34 9.37 -44.97
CA GLU A 247 10.16 8.16 -44.85
C GLU A 247 11.38 8.19 -45.78
N ARG A 248 11.17 8.61 -47.03
CA ARG A 248 12.25 8.79 -48.01
C ARG A 248 13.26 9.83 -47.55
N THR A 249 12.79 10.95 -46.98
CA THR A 249 13.63 12.00 -46.44
C THR A 249 14.43 11.51 -45.24
N ALA A 250 13.79 10.80 -44.31
CA ALA A 250 14.44 10.22 -43.14
C ALA A 250 15.52 9.20 -43.55
N ALA A 251 15.25 8.33 -44.52
CA ALA A 251 16.22 7.38 -45.06
C ALA A 251 17.43 8.09 -45.70
N ILE A 252 17.21 9.16 -46.47
CA ILE A 252 18.29 9.97 -47.07
C ILE A 252 19.13 10.65 -45.98
N ARG A 253 18.51 11.22 -44.95
CA ARG A 253 19.22 11.85 -43.81
C ARG A 253 20.04 10.82 -43.03
N PHE A 254 19.46 9.64 -42.78
CA PHE A 254 20.16 8.54 -42.13
C PHE A 254 21.37 8.06 -42.95
N ALA A 255 21.21 7.87 -44.26
CA ALA A 255 22.31 7.49 -45.15
C ALA A 255 23.43 8.53 -45.21
N LYS A 256 23.10 9.84 -45.18
CA LYS A 256 24.07 10.93 -45.06
C LYS A 256 24.83 10.87 -43.73
N HIS A 257 24.12 10.61 -42.62
CA HIS A 257 24.72 10.54 -41.29
C HIS A 257 25.62 9.30 -41.13
N ALA A 258 25.27 8.18 -41.75
CA ALA A 258 26.01 6.92 -41.74
C ALA A 258 27.28 6.92 -42.61
N LYS A 259 27.65 8.05 -43.25
CA LYS A 259 28.85 8.22 -44.11
C LYS A 259 29.05 7.08 -45.12
N ILE A 260 27.98 6.61 -45.75
CA ILE A 260 28.09 5.63 -46.83
C ILE A 260 28.66 6.36 -48.06
N ASP A 261 29.93 6.10 -48.37
CA ASP A 261 30.72 6.66 -49.47
C ASP A 261 30.09 6.29 -50.83
N GLY A 262 29.09 7.08 -51.24
CA GLY A 262 28.33 6.90 -52.47
C GLY A 262 27.11 7.82 -52.56
N ALA A 263 26.52 8.19 -51.42
CA ALA A 263 25.33 9.05 -51.37
C ALA A 263 25.61 10.51 -51.79
N ALA A 264 26.82 11.01 -51.56
CA ALA A 264 27.23 12.37 -51.95
C ALA A 264 27.44 12.56 -53.46
N ARG A 265 27.50 11.47 -54.25
CA ARG A 265 27.76 11.51 -55.70
C ARG A 265 26.50 11.70 -56.54
N PHE A 266 25.31 11.49 -55.97
CA PHE A 266 24.04 11.75 -56.66
C PHE A 266 23.62 13.22 -56.44
N HIS A 267 23.82 14.07 -57.45
CA HIS A 267 23.47 15.50 -57.41
C HIS A 267 21.99 15.78 -57.04
N GLY A 268 21.07 14.81 -57.24
CA GLY A 268 19.66 14.91 -56.83
C GLY A 268 19.40 14.69 -55.34
N ILE A 269 20.39 14.28 -54.55
CA ILE A 269 20.27 14.02 -53.10
C ILE A 269 20.67 15.26 -52.27
N ALA A 270 21.43 16.20 -52.83
CA ALA A 270 21.79 17.46 -52.17
C ALA A 270 20.61 18.47 -52.16
N THR A 271 19.83 18.50 -53.26
CA THR A 271 18.67 19.39 -53.46
C THR A 271 17.35 18.84 -52.89
N TYR A 272 17.29 17.56 -52.53
CA TYR A 272 16.08 16.96 -51.93
C TYR A 272 15.94 17.40 -50.47
N GLY A 273 15.26 18.54 -50.28
CA GLY A 273 15.07 19.22 -49.01
C GLY A 273 13.62 19.21 -48.52
N HIS A 274 12.86 18.13 -48.75
CA HIS A 274 11.52 18.00 -48.18
C HIS A 274 11.60 18.12 -46.64
N SER A 275 10.71 18.96 -46.07
CA SER A 275 10.59 19.11 -44.63
C SER A 275 9.74 17.96 -44.10
N ILE A 276 10.14 17.38 -42.96
CA ILE A 276 9.41 16.26 -42.37
C ILE A 276 8.12 16.81 -41.74
N LYS A 277 6.94 16.46 -42.27
CA LYS A 277 5.65 17.06 -41.87
C LYS A 277 4.89 16.26 -40.82
N LEU A 278 5.06 14.94 -40.76
CA LEU A 278 4.46 14.04 -39.76
C LEU A 278 2.93 14.12 -39.67
N TYR A 279 2.22 14.10 -40.80
CA TYR A 279 0.75 14.24 -40.78
C TYR A 279 0.03 13.16 -39.98
N TRP A 280 0.56 11.93 -39.89
CA TRP A 280 0.00 10.89 -39.03
C TRP A 280 0.08 11.25 -37.54
N HIS A 281 1.21 11.81 -37.09
CA HIS A 281 1.36 12.28 -35.72
C HIS A 281 0.43 13.46 -35.43
N LYS A 282 0.37 14.44 -36.35
CA LYS A 282 -0.53 15.59 -36.23
C LYS A 282 -2.00 15.17 -36.20
N PHE A 283 -2.39 14.15 -36.97
CA PHE A 283 -3.73 13.57 -36.91
C PHE A 283 -4.02 12.98 -35.51
N GLN A 284 -3.13 12.14 -34.99
CA GLN A 284 -3.26 11.55 -33.64
C GLN A 284 -3.37 12.62 -32.55
N ASP A 285 -2.52 13.65 -32.59
CA ASP A 285 -2.55 14.76 -31.65
C ASP A 285 -3.81 15.60 -31.76
N THR A 286 -4.30 15.83 -32.98
CA THR A 286 -5.52 16.61 -33.19
C THR A 286 -6.74 15.88 -32.62
N LEU A 287 -6.82 14.55 -32.80
CA LEU A 287 -7.88 13.74 -32.20
C LEU A 287 -7.82 13.78 -30.66
N ARG A 288 -6.63 13.54 -30.10
CA ARG A 288 -6.39 13.59 -28.65
C ARG A 288 -6.74 14.97 -28.09
N GLY A 289 -6.25 16.05 -28.70
CA GLY A 289 -6.51 17.42 -28.28
C GLY A 289 -7.96 17.86 -28.44
N SER A 290 -8.68 17.34 -29.44
CA SER A 290 -10.13 17.55 -29.58
C SER A 290 -10.91 16.89 -28.45
N ALA A 291 -10.61 15.61 -28.17
CA ALA A 291 -11.22 14.87 -27.06
C ALA A 291 -10.91 15.53 -25.71
N LEU A 292 -9.65 15.91 -25.47
CA LEU A 292 -9.21 16.55 -24.23
C LEU A 292 -9.93 17.88 -23.99
N ARG A 293 -10.04 18.75 -25.00
CA ARG A 293 -10.77 20.02 -24.87
C ARG A 293 -12.24 19.81 -24.51
N ARG A 294 -12.90 18.80 -25.08
CA ARG A 294 -14.29 18.47 -24.77
C ARG A 294 -14.43 17.93 -23.34
N LEU A 295 -13.53 17.07 -22.90
CA LEU A 295 -13.49 16.56 -21.53
C LEU A 295 -13.21 17.70 -20.52
N GLN A 296 -12.28 18.60 -20.81
CA GLN A 296 -12.00 19.80 -20.00
C GLN A 296 -13.20 20.73 -19.88
N ALA A 297 -13.92 20.95 -20.99
CA ALA A 297 -15.13 21.77 -20.97
C ALA A 297 -16.23 21.15 -20.08
N GLN A 298 -16.36 19.82 -20.08
CA GLN A 298 -17.29 19.12 -19.19
C GLN A 298 -16.84 19.17 -17.72
N TRP A 299 -15.54 18.97 -17.47
CA TRP A 299 -14.97 19.11 -16.12
C TRP A 299 -15.26 20.48 -15.51
N ASN A 300 -15.01 21.55 -16.28
CA ASN A 300 -15.23 22.92 -15.83
C ASN A 300 -16.71 23.31 -15.71
N ALA A 301 -17.62 22.54 -16.30
CA ALA A 301 -19.07 22.77 -16.23
C ALA A 301 -19.72 22.08 -15.02
N LEU A 302 -19.01 21.19 -14.32
CA LEU A 302 -19.51 20.53 -13.12
C LEU A 302 -19.57 21.52 -11.94
N PRO A 303 -20.68 21.55 -11.16
CA PRO A 303 -20.76 22.37 -9.94
C PRO A 303 -19.69 21.99 -8.92
N GLU A 304 -19.43 20.69 -8.78
CA GLU A 304 -18.37 20.12 -7.95
C GLU A 304 -17.54 19.17 -8.84
N PRO A 305 -16.30 19.55 -9.19
CA PRO A 305 -15.45 18.72 -10.04
C PRO A 305 -15.04 17.44 -9.32
N SER A 306 -15.48 16.28 -9.85
CA SER A 306 -15.11 14.96 -9.32
C SER A 306 -14.96 13.95 -10.46
N ALA A 307 -14.17 12.90 -10.21
CA ALA A 307 -13.98 11.81 -11.17
C ALA A 307 -15.31 11.14 -11.51
N LYS A 308 -16.15 10.88 -10.50
CA LYS A 308 -17.47 10.26 -10.65
C LYS A 308 -18.42 11.17 -11.43
N GLY A 309 -18.42 12.46 -11.12
CA GLY A 309 -19.19 13.49 -11.84
C GLY A 309 -18.84 13.50 -13.32
N LEU A 310 -17.55 13.54 -13.67
CA LEU A 310 -17.09 13.45 -15.05
C LEU A 310 -17.53 12.12 -15.71
N HIS A 311 -17.31 10.98 -15.05
CA HIS A 311 -17.65 9.67 -15.60
C HIS A 311 -19.14 9.54 -15.99
N SER A 312 -20.03 10.19 -15.23
CA SER A 312 -21.47 10.21 -15.54
C SER A 312 -21.83 10.98 -16.81
N GLN A 313 -20.97 11.90 -17.28
CA GLN A 313 -21.24 12.76 -18.43
C GLN A 313 -20.45 12.39 -19.71
N ILE A 314 -19.48 11.47 -19.62
CA ILE A 314 -18.63 11.05 -20.74
C ILE A 314 -19.20 9.90 -21.58
N HIS A 315 -20.52 9.65 -21.52
CA HIS A 315 -21.17 8.62 -22.37
C HIS A 315 -20.87 8.83 -23.87
N TRP A 316 -20.81 10.09 -24.30
CA TRP A 316 -20.49 10.46 -25.67
C TRP A 316 -19.14 9.91 -26.15
N LEU A 317 -18.15 9.73 -25.26
CA LEU A 317 -16.83 9.22 -25.62
C LEU A 317 -16.92 7.80 -26.17
N TYR A 318 -17.77 6.98 -25.54
CA TYR A 318 -18.00 5.60 -25.96
C TYR A 318 -18.92 5.54 -27.20
N ASP A 319 -19.92 6.41 -27.29
CA ASP A 319 -20.81 6.47 -28.46
C ASP A 319 -20.06 6.93 -29.71
N GLU A 320 -19.13 7.88 -29.54
CA GLU A 320 -18.28 8.39 -30.63
C GLU A 320 -17.40 7.27 -31.22
N LEU A 321 -16.82 6.42 -30.39
CA LEU A 321 -16.07 5.24 -30.84
C LEU A 321 -16.92 4.29 -31.69
N GLU A 322 -18.20 4.12 -31.36
CA GLU A 322 -19.11 3.30 -32.16
C GLU A 322 -19.42 3.93 -33.52
N LEU A 323 -19.62 5.26 -33.55
CA LEU A 323 -19.80 6.01 -34.79
C LEU A 323 -18.55 5.98 -35.68
N VAL A 324 -17.35 6.10 -35.09
CA VAL A 324 -16.07 5.97 -35.80
C VAL A 324 -15.95 4.60 -36.46
N ARG A 325 -16.28 3.53 -35.72
CA ARG A 325 -16.26 2.16 -36.26
C ARG A 325 -17.18 2.01 -37.47
N ARG A 326 -18.35 2.66 -37.45
CA ARG A 326 -19.34 2.58 -38.52
C ARG A 326 -19.00 3.44 -39.75
N TYR A 327 -18.60 4.69 -39.54
CA TYR A 327 -18.51 5.70 -40.61
C TYR A 327 -17.08 6.03 -41.05
N VAL A 328 -16.10 5.91 -40.15
CA VAL A 328 -14.71 6.36 -40.41
C VAL A 328 -13.82 5.19 -40.83
N VAL A 329 -13.91 4.04 -40.17
CA VAL A 329 -13.08 2.85 -40.48
C VAL A 329 -13.10 2.45 -41.97
N PRO A 330 -14.26 2.44 -42.68
CA PRO A 330 -14.31 2.10 -44.09
C PRO A 330 -13.56 3.07 -45.02
N LEU A 331 -13.28 4.29 -44.56
CA LEU A 331 -12.67 5.35 -45.36
C LEU A 331 -11.14 5.33 -45.32
N PHE A 332 -10.57 4.54 -44.41
CA PHE A 332 -9.13 4.42 -44.19
C PHE A 332 -8.61 3.06 -44.69
N PRO A 333 -7.34 2.98 -45.12
CA PRO A 333 -6.68 1.71 -45.40
C PRO A 333 -6.60 0.84 -44.15
N ALA A 334 -6.78 -0.48 -44.29
CA ALA A 334 -6.70 -1.42 -43.18
C ALA A 334 -5.34 -1.40 -42.45
N SER A 335 -4.24 -1.11 -43.17
CA SER A 335 -2.88 -0.99 -42.61
C SER A 335 -2.74 0.13 -41.57
N SER A 336 -3.60 1.15 -41.61
CA SER A 336 -3.51 2.30 -40.69
C SER A 336 -4.07 2.03 -39.30
N HIS A 337 -4.88 0.97 -39.13
CA HIS A 337 -5.55 0.63 -37.87
C HIS A 337 -6.25 1.85 -37.23
N VAL A 338 -6.96 2.67 -38.03
CA VAL A 338 -7.55 3.95 -37.58
C VAL A 338 -8.44 3.82 -36.34
N TYR A 339 -9.14 2.70 -36.19
CA TYR A 339 -9.96 2.45 -35.00
C TYR A 339 -9.13 2.44 -33.71
N LYS A 340 -7.96 1.79 -33.74
CA LYS A 340 -7.00 1.77 -32.62
C LYS A 340 -6.53 3.19 -32.29
N ILE A 341 -6.26 4.02 -33.30
CA ILE A 341 -5.84 5.41 -33.12
C ILE A 341 -6.89 6.21 -32.35
N TYR A 342 -8.17 6.09 -32.71
CA TYR A 342 -9.26 6.78 -32.01
C TYR A 342 -9.41 6.30 -30.56
N VAL A 343 -9.37 4.97 -30.34
CA VAL A 343 -9.43 4.38 -28.99
C VAL A 343 -8.30 4.93 -28.12
N GLN A 344 -7.06 4.93 -28.63
CA GLN A 344 -5.89 5.46 -27.93
C GLN A 344 -6.00 6.96 -27.67
N ALA A 345 -6.49 7.74 -28.63
CA ALA A 345 -6.64 9.18 -28.47
C ALA A 345 -7.65 9.54 -27.36
N HIS A 346 -8.82 8.88 -27.33
CA HIS A 346 -9.83 9.12 -26.30
C HIS A 346 -9.40 8.62 -24.92
N HIS A 347 -8.78 7.43 -24.85
CA HIS A 347 -8.26 6.88 -23.59
C HIS A 347 -7.17 7.79 -23.00
N ARG A 348 -6.19 8.20 -23.81
CA ARG A 348 -5.11 9.11 -23.38
C ARG A 348 -5.64 10.47 -22.97
N ALA A 349 -6.62 11.03 -23.68
CA ALA A 349 -7.22 12.31 -23.31
C ALA A 349 -7.90 12.26 -21.94
N LEU A 350 -8.60 11.17 -21.61
CA LEU A 350 -9.18 10.98 -20.28
C LEU A 350 -8.10 10.84 -19.20
N GLY A 351 -7.08 10.02 -19.44
CA GLY A 351 -5.97 9.85 -18.51
C GLY A 351 -5.19 11.15 -18.28
N GLU A 352 -4.94 11.95 -19.32
CA GLU A 352 -4.29 13.25 -19.21
C GLU A 352 -5.10 14.24 -18.36
N LEU A 353 -6.42 14.32 -18.57
CA LEU A 353 -7.28 15.18 -17.76
C LEU A 353 -7.25 14.77 -16.29
N LEU A 354 -7.46 13.48 -16.00
CA LEU A 354 -7.51 12.97 -14.63
C LEU A 354 -6.18 13.14 -13.91
N ARG A 355 -5.03 12.91 -14.57
CA ARG A 355 -3.70 13.13 -13.96
C ARG A 355 -3.42 14.59 -13.63
N VAL A 356 -3.94 15.53 -14.42
CA VAL A 356 -3.72 16.97 -14.21
C VAL A 356 -4.65 17.52 -13.12
N GLN A 357 -5.91 17.08 -13.11
CA GLN A 357 -6.91 17.60 -12.17
C GLN A 357 -6.91 16.87 -10.82
N MET A 358 -6.46 15.60 -10.79
CA MET A 358 -6.45 14.74 -9.61
C MET A 358 -5.10 14.02 -9.47
N PRO A 359 -4.03 14.72 -9.09
CA PRO A 359 -2.73 14.10 -8.86
C PRO A 359 -2.79 13.21 -7.62
N LEU A 360 -2.60 11.89 -7.78
CA LEU A 360 -2.80 10.87 -6.74
C LEU A 360 -2.19 11.20 -5.36
N ASP A 361 -1.08 11.93 -5.32
CA ASP A 361 -0.36 12.30 -4.10
C ASP A 361 -1.08 13.37 -3.24
N GLU A 362 -2.03 14.12 -3.81
CA GLU A 362 -2.72 15.25 -3.15
C GLU A 362 -4.21 15.00 -2.92
N VAL A 363 -4.72 13.84 -3.37
CA VAL A 363 -6.15 13.52 -3.32
C VAL A 363 -6.56 12.97 -1.95
N ASP A 364 -7.75 13.34 -1.48
CA ASP A 364 -8.32 12.81 -0.25
C ASP A 364 -8.84 11.36 -0.42
N ALA A 365 -9.07 10.66 0.69
CA ALA A 365 -9.46 9.26 0.68
C ALA A 365 -10.76 9.01 -0.12
N ALA A 366 -11.76 9.90 -0.03
CA ALA A 366 -13.03 9.71 -0.74
C ALA A 366 -12.82 9.82 -2.25
N SER A 367 -12.09 10.84 -2.69
CA SER A 367 -11.77 11.06 -4.09
C SER A 367 -10.86 9.98 -4.69
N LEU A 368 -9.94 9.37 -3.91
CA LEU A 368 -9.14 8.21 -4.36
C LEU A 368 -10.04 7.01 -4.67
N LEU A 369 -11.03 6.75 -3.83
CA LEU A 369 -11.99 5.66 -4.05
C LEU A 369 -12.86 5.92 -5.29
N GLU A 370 -13.36 7.15 -5.46
CA GLU A 370 -14.11 7.51 -6.68
C GLU A 370 -13.27 7.30 -7.94
N LEU A 371 -11.99 7.66 -7.88
CA LEU A 371 -11.06 7.52 -9.00
C LEU A 371 -10.81 6.03 -9.32
N TYR A 372 -10.69 5.18 -8.31
CA TYR A 372 -10.62 3.72 -8.47
C TYR A 372 -11.86 3.16 -9.18
N ASP A 373 -13.06 3.54 -8.75
CA ASP A 373 -14.32 3.11 -9.36
C ASP A 373 -14.43 3.56 -10.83
N VAL A 374 -14.02 4.80 -11.12
CA VAL A 374 -14.06 5.37 -12.47
C VAL A 374 -13.06 4.68 -13.40
N VAL A 375 -11.88 4.33 -12.91
CA VAL A 375 -10.87 3.57 -13.66
C VAL A 375 -11.45 2.22 -14.08
N HIS A 376 -12.02 1.46 -13.14
CA HIS A 376 -12.60 0.15 -13.42
C HIS A 376 -13.85 0.24 -14.31
N ALA A 377 -14.71 1.23 -14.09
CA ALA A 377 -15.87 1.46 -14.94
C ALA A 377 -15.48 1.84 -16.38
N HIS A 378 -14.44 2.65 -16.56
CA HIS A 378 -13.92 3.01 -17.87
C HIS A 378 -13.34 1.79 -18.59
N GLU A 379 -12.49 1.01 -17.91
CA GLU A 379 -11.89 -0.19 -18.46
C GLU A 379 -12.95 -1.22 -18.88
N HIS A 380 -13.93 -1.49 -18.01
CA HIS A 380 -15.04 -2.40 -18.31
C HIS A 380 -15.86 -1.94 -19.52
N ARG A 381 -16.13 -0.64 -19.66
CA ARG A 381 -16.87 -0.10 -20.83
C ARG A 381 -16.05 -0.15 -22.12
N MET A 382 -14.74 0.06 -22.04
CA MET A 382 -13.85 -0.01 -23.21
C MET A 382 -13.66 -1.46 -23.68
N LEU A 383 -13.52 -2.41 -22.75
CA LEU A 383 -13.30 -3.83 -23.05
C LEU A 383 -14.59 -4.64 -23.32
N ASP A 384 -15.73 -3.97 -23.52
CA ASP A 384 -16.97 -4.65 -23.93
C ASP A 384 -16.70 -5.47 -25.22
N PRO A 385 -16.94 -6.80 -25.21
CA PRO A 385 -16.73 -7.67 -26.37
C PRO A 385 -17.41 -7.17 -27.65
N LYS A 386 -18.52 -6.43 -27.54
CA LYS A 386 -19.23 -5.85 -28.70
C LYS A 386 -18.37 -4.83 -29.45
N ARG A 387 -17.46 -4.13 -28.76
CA ARG A 387 -16.60 -3.09 -29.31
C ARG A 387 -15.35 -3.65 -29.99
N GLY A 388 -14.92 -4.86 -29.62
CA GLY A 388 -13.75 -5.52 -30.23
C GLY A 388 -12.44 -4.77 -29.98
N ILE A 389 -12.32 -4.12 -28.82
CA ILE A 389 -11.12 -3.40 -28.38
C ILE A 389 -10.22 -4.38 -27.64
N GLU A 390 -8.94 -4.43 -28.02
CA GLU A 390 -7.93 -5.23 -27.32
C GLU A 390 -7.38 -4.46 -26.10
N ALA A 391 -7.10 -5.17 -25.01
CA ALA A 391 -6.51 -4.56 -23.81
C ALA A 391 -5.15 -3.89 -24.09
N SER A 392 -4.37 -4.42 -25.03
CA SER A 392 -3.08 -3.85 -25.47
C SER A 392 -3.20 -2.44 -26.06
N TRP A 393 -4.40 -2.01 -26.48
CA TRP A 393 -4.61 -0.68 -27.04
C TRP A 393 -4.80 0.38 -25.94
N LEU A 394 -5.07 -0.03 -24.71
CA LEU A 394 -5.25 0.85 -23.55
C LEU A 394 -3.92 1.11 -22.82
N GLU A 395 -2.78 0.84 -23.46
CA GLU A 395 -1.45 1.14 -22.91
C GLU A 395 -0.92 2.53 -23.36
N PRO A 396 -0.39 3.35 -22.44
CA PRO A 396 -0.40 3.19 -20.99
C PRO A 396 -1.80 3.40 -20.42
N SER A 397 -2.10 2.76 -19.30
CA SER A 397 -3.36 2.91 -18.57
C SER A 397 -3.61 4.36 -18.12
N LEU A 398 -4.81 4.65 -17.58
CA LEU A 398 -5.22 6.01 -17.23
C LEU A 398 -4.20 6.74 -16.34
N PHE A 399 -3.53 6.05 -15.42
CA PHE A 399 -2.49 6.55 -14.52
C PHE A 399 -1.10 5.91 -14.74
N GLY A 400 -0.93 5.17 -15.84
CA GLY A 400 0.37 4.63 -16.25
C GLY A 400 0.90 3.48 -15.38
N GLY A 401 0.01 2.62 -14.88
CA GLY A 401 0.31 1.46 -14.05
C GLY A 401 0.20 1.71 -12.55
N ARG A 402 -0.05 2.96 -12.13
CA ARG A 402 -0.26 3.33 -10.72
C ARG A 402 -1.66 3.01 -10.20
N GLU A 403 -2.54 2.46 -11.04
CA GLU A 403 -3.91 2.13 -10.61
C GLU A 403 -3.94 1.10 -9.49
N HIS A 404 -3.01 0.15 -9.50
CA HIS A 404 -2.87 -0.84 -8.43
C HIS A 404 -2.46 -0.20 -7.10
N ASN A 405 -1.70 0.90 -7.16
CA ASN A 405 -1.25 1.63 -5.98
C ASN A 405 -2.35 2.50 -5.39
N ILE A 406 -3.42 2.85 -6.13
CA ILE A 406 -4.51 3.71 -5.59
C ILE A 406 -5.08 3.11 -4.29
N MET A 407 -5.23 1.78 -4.25
CA MET A 407 -5.74 1.10 -3.06
C MET A 407 -4.70 1.04 -1.94
N ASP A 408 -3.41 0.94 -2.28
CA ASP A 408 -2.31 1.00 -1.31
C ASP A 408 -2.15 2.41 -0.72
N ASP A 409 -2.30 3.44 -1.54
CA ASP A 409 -2.23 4.85 -1.19
C ASP A 409 -3.46 5.24 -0.35
N TYR A 410 -4.65 4.76 -0.73
CA TYR A 410 -5.87 4.89 0.07
C TYR A 410 -5.72 4.23 1.43
N ALA A 411 -5.25 2.98 1.48
CA ALA A 411 -4.96 2.28 2.72
C ALA A 411 -3.98 3.08 3.57
N GLY A 412 -2.85 3.50 2.98
CA GLY A 412 -1.82 4.28 3.66
C GLY A 412 -2.33 5.61 4.22
N LEU A 413 -3.21 6.30 3.49
CA LEU A 413 -3.82 7.56 3.93
C LEU A 413 -4.77 7.34 5.11
N ILE A 414 -5.61 6.30 5.06
CA ILE A 414 -6.51 5.96 6.18
C ILE A 414 -5.73 5.55 7.41
N THR A 415 -4.72 4.69 7.26
CA THR A 415 -3.91 4.23 8.38
C THR A 415 -3.17 5.38 9.06
N ARG A 416 -2.62 6.33 8.28
CA ARG A 416 -1.97 7.54 8.83
C ARG A 416 -2.97 8.43 9.57
N LYS A 417 -4.16 8.66 9.01
CA LYS A 417 -5.20 9.45 9.68
C LYS A 417 -5.65 8.81 11.01
N MET A 418 -5.79 7.49 11.05
CA MET A 418 -6.09 6.77 12.30
C MET A 418 -4.99 6.96 13.35
N ASP A 419 -3.71 6.86 12.95
CA ASP A 419 -2.58 7.07 13.86
C ASP A 419 -2.57 8.53 14.38
N ASP A 420 -2.63 9.53 13.49
CA ASP A 420 -2.56 10.96 13.84
C ASP A 420 -3.69 11.37 14.81
N TRP A 421 -4.92 10.91 14.54
CA TRP A 421 -6.07 11.23 15.40
C TRP A 421 -5.98 10.53 16.75
N THR A 422 -5.54 9.27 16.77
CA THR A 422 -5.38 8.53 18.04
C THR A 422 -4.26 9.13 18.87
N GLU A 423 -3.15 9.54 18.27
CA GLU A 423 -2.05 10.20 18.97
C GLU A 423 -2.49 11.52 19.60
N THR A 424 -3.25 12.33 18.86
CA THR A 424 -3.80 13.60 19.37
C THR A 424 -4.77 13.34 20.53
N LEU A 425 -5.71 12.40 20.36
CA LEU A 425 -6.69 12.05 21.38
C LEU A 425 -6.02 11.52 22.66
N MET A 426 -5.04 10.64 22.50
CA MET A 426 -4.30 10.05 23.63
C MET A 426 -3.44 11.08 24.34
N TYR A 427 -2.85 12.04 23.62
CA TYR A 427 -2.07 13.10 24.24
C TYR A 427 -2.91 13.92 25.24
N ASP A 428 -4.10 14.34 24.82
CA ASP A 428 -5.00 15.16 25.65
C ASP A 428 -5.47 14.39 26.89
N GLU A 429 -5.86 13.12 26.71
CA GLU A 429 -6.38 12.26 27.78
C GLU A 429 -5.30 11.82 28.78
N VAL A 430 -4.11 11.44 28.30
CA VAL A 430 -2.98 11.11 29.17
C VAL A 430 -2.52 12.36 29.94
N SER A 431 -2.53 13.53 29.29
CA SER A 431 -2.22 14.78 29.97
C SER A 431 -3.21 15.07 31.10
N ALA A 432 -4.51 14.90 30.86
CA ALA A 432 -5.54 15.03 31.90
C ALA A 432 -5.33 14.03 33.04
N PHE A 433 -5.03 12.77 32.72
CA PHE A 433 -4.78 11.69 33.68
C PHE A 433 -3.54 11.94 34.57
N VAL A 434 -2.51 12.60 34.04
CA VAL A 434 -1.27 12.92 34.79
C VAL A 434 -1.43 14.19 35.62
N HIS A 435 -2.00 15.26 35.06
CA HIS A 435 -2.09 16.55 35.75
C HIS A 435 -3.23 16.61 36.77
N ARG A 436 -4.37 15.97 36.48
CA ARG A 436 -5.53 15.87 37.39
C ARG A 436 -6.02 17.20 37.94
N GLU A 437 -6.03 18.23 37.10
CA GLU A 437 -6.48 19.58 37.50
C GLU A 437 -7.99 19.64 37.81
N LYS A 438 -8.77 18.70 37.26
CA LYS A 438 -10.21 18.57 37.43
C LYS A 438 -10.56 17.12 37.71
N ALA A 439 -11.67 16.88 38.39
CA ALA A 439 -12.20 15.54 38.56
C ALA A 439 -12.70 14.97 37.20
N PRO A 440 -12.70 13.64 37.02
CA PRO A 440 -13.30 13.00 35.85
C PRO A 440 -14.79 13.33 35.70
N GLU A 441 -15.30 13.19 34.48
CA GLU A 441 -16.71 13.41 34.19
C GLU A 441 -17.58 12.30 34.78
N GLU A 442 -18.86 12.60 35.03
CA GLU A 442 -19.84 11.64 35.56
C GLU A 442 -20.88 11.31 34.50
N THR A 443 -21.20 10.03 34.36
CA THR A 443 -22.31 9.53 33.53
C THR A 443 -23.66 9.91 34.14
N SER A 444 -24.75 9.68 33.40
CA SER A 444 -26.12 9.85 33.93
C SER A 444 -26.42 8.99 35.16
N GLU A 445 -25.65 7.93 35.38
CA GLU A 445 -25.76 7.03 36.52
C GLU A 445 -24.81 7.41 37.67
N GLY A 446 -24.02 8.48 37.52
CA GLY A 446 -23.06 8.96 38.52
C GLY A 446 -21.71 8.24 38.50
N LEU A 447 -21.49 7.32 37.55
CA LEU A 447 -20.21 6.62 37.38
C LEU A 447 -19.17 7.54 36.73
N TYR A 448 -17.90 7.42 37.13
CA TYR A 448 -16.82 8.18 36.48
C TYR A 448 -16.51 7.66 35.08
N GLN A 449 -16.22 8.56 34.15
CA GLN A 449 -15.95 8.30 32.74
C GLN A 449 -14.84 9.23 32.21
N LEU A 450 -14.09 8.77 31.19
CA LEU A 450 -13.24 9.60 30.34
C LEU A 450 -13.93 9.84 28.97
N SER A 451 -13.51 10.88 28.25
CA SER A 451 -14.13 11.22 26.95
C SER A 451 -13.56 10.41 25.78
N CYS A 452 -12.44 9.73 26.02
CA CYS A 452 -11.62 9.03 25.03
C CYS A 452 -12.36 7.92 24.27
N CYS A 453 -13.06 7.04 24.99
CA CYS A 453 -13.62 5.81 24.43
C CYS A 453 -14.61 6.09 23.28
N VAL A 454 -15.57 6.98 23.50
CA VAL A 454 -16.64 7.27 22.53
C VAL A 454 -16.08 7.88 21.24
N ILE A 455 -15.14 8.83 21.36
CA ILE A 455 -14.56 9.53 20.21
C ILE A 455 -13.70 8.55 19.40
N PHE A 456 -12.88 7.75 20.07
CA PHE A 456 -12.02 6.75 19.44
C PHE A 456 -12.83 5.74 18.63
N PHE A 457 -13.80 5.05 19.24
CA PHE A 457 -14.58 4.02 18.54
C PHE A 457 -15.47 4.59 17.43
N ARG A 458 -15.98 5.81 17.59
CA ARG A 458 -16.72 6.50 16.51
C ARG A 458 -15.85 6.75 15.29
N MET A 459 -14.61 7.20 15.50
CA MET A 459 -13.65 7.39 14.41
C MET A 459 -13.30 6.05 13.75
N MET A 460 -12.99 5.03 14.55
CA MET A 460 -12.64 3.70 14.04
C MET A 460 -13.76 3.10 13.21
N GLN A 461 -15.00 3.23 13.67
CA GLN A 461 -16.18 2.79 12.93
C GLN A 461 -16.30 3.51 11.58
N GLN A 462 -16.18 4.84 11.54
CA GLN A 462 -16.28 5.60 10.30
C GLN A 462 -15.26 5.16 9.24
N GLN A 463 -14.01 4.91 9.64
CA GLN A 463 -12.96 4.50 8.69
C GLN A 463 -13.09 3.05 8.24
N THR A 464 -13.50 2.15 9.14
CA THR A 464 -13.72 0.74 8.79
C THR A 464 -14.96 0.56 7.91
N ASP A 465 -16.02 1.35 8.13
CA ASP A 465 -17.20 1.38 7.27
C ASP A 465 -16.87 1.86 5.84
N LEU A 466 -16.03 2.89 5.71
CA LEU A 466 -15.55 3.36 4.40
C LEU A 466 -14.77 2.27 3.66
N ALA A 467 -13.89 1.55 4.37
CA ALA A 467 -13.15 0.43 3.80
C ALA A 467 -14.07 -0.73 3.39
N ALA A 468 -15.12 -1.02 4.15
CA ALA A 468 -16.09 -2.07 3.85
C ALA A 468 -16.91 -1.77 2.58
N GLN A 469 -17.21 -0.50 2.32
CA GLN A 469 -17.94 -0.06 1.12
C GLN A 469 -17.15 -0.23 -0.19
N THR A 470 -15.82 -0.38 -0.12
CA THR A 470 -14.97 -0.56 -1.32
C THR A 470 -15.12 -1.94 -1.97
N HIS A 471 -15.79 -2.89 -1.30
CA HIS A 471 -15.92 -4.30 -1.71
C HIS A 471 -14.58 -5.02 -1.98
N ASN A 472 -13.45 -4.41 -1.61
CA ASN A 472 -12.13 -5.03 -1.68
C ASN A 472 -11.80 -5.68 -0.34
N GLY A 473 -11.96 -7.00 -0.28
CA GLY A 473 -11.73 -7.78 0.93
C GLY A 473 -10.31 -7.68 1.50
N ASP A 474 -9.31 -7.49 0.63
CA ASP A 474 -7.90 -7.39 1.04
C ASP A 474 -7.60 -6.05 1.69
N LEU A 475 -8.17 -4.97 1.13
CA LEU A 475 -8.11 -3.64 1.71
C LEU A 475 -8.79 -3.61 3.08
N LEU A 476 -10.02 -4.15 3.18
CA LEU A 476 -10.77 -4.18 4.43
C LEU A 476 -9.97 -4.87 5.54
N VAL A 477 -9.38 -6.03 5.25
CA VAL A 477 -8.56 -6.75 6.24
C VAL A 477 -7.33 -5.93 6.65
N ARG A 478 -6.65 -5.25 5.71
CA ARG A 478 -5.52 -4.36 6.05
C ARG A 478 -5.90 -3.21 6.96
N VAL A 479 -7.06 -2.58 6.71
CA VAL A 479 -7.57 -1.50 7.55
C VAL A 479 -7.94 -2.01 8.94
N ILE A 480 -8.56 -3.20 9.04
CA ILE A 480 -8.88 -3.84 10.32
C ILE A 480 -7.61 -4.21 11.11
N GLU A 481 -6.59 -4.74 10.44
CA GLU A 481 -5.30 -5.05 11.06
C GLU A 481 -4.65 -3.80 11.64
N HIS A 482 -4.65 -2.69 10.89
CA HIS A 482 -4.13 -1.43 11.39
C HIS A 482 -4.97 -0.89 12.55
N ALA A 483 -6.29 -1.00 12.46
CA ALA A 483 -7.21 -0.64 13.53
C ALA A 483 -6.89 -1.36 14.84
N CYS A 484 -6.69 -2.69 14.79
CA CYS A 484 -6.31 -3.48 15.95
C CYS A 484 -4.93 -3.08 16.48
N ASN A 485 -3.97 -2.79 15.60
CA ASN A 485 -2.65 -2.29 16.01
C ASN A 485 -2.75 -0.95 16.75
N VAL A 486 -3.60 -0.03 16.29
CA VAL A 486 -3.86 1.24 16.97
C VAL A 486 -4.49 1.02 18.35
N MET A 487 -5.47 0.12 18.47
CA MET A 487 -6.04 -0.28 19.77
C MET A 487 -4.97 -0.84 20.71
N HIS A 488 -4.11 -1.73 20.22
CA HIS A 488 -3.02 -2.29 21.01
C HIS A 488 -1.99 -1.26 21.48
N LYS A 489 -1.65 -0.27 20.64
CA LYS A 489 -0.79 0.85 21.04
C LYS A 489 -1.42 1.65 22.18
N MET A 490 -2.69 2.03 22.02
CA MET A 490 -3.47 2.74 23.05
C MET A 490 -3.50 1.95 24.37
N GLN A 491 -3.76 0.64 24.27
CA GLN A 491 -3.79 -0.26 25.42
C GLN A 491 -2.45 -0.31 26.16
N ALA A 492 -1.35 -0.45 25.43
CA ALA A 492 0.00 -0.44 26.00
C ALA A 492 0.32 0.90 26.67
N THR A 493 -0.09 2.02 26.07
CA THR A 493 0.08 3.35 26.68
C THR A 493 -0.67 3.46 28.01
N TRP A 494 -1.95 3.07 28.06
CA TRP A 494 -2.73 3.12 29.31
C TRP A 494 -2.17 2.21 30.39
N MET A 495 -1.81 0.96 30.05
CA MET A 495 -1.19 0.02 30.97
C MET A 495 0.10 0.59 31.58
N GLN A 496 0.93 1.20 30.73
CA GLN A 496 2.17 1.83 31.18
C GLN A 496 1.91 3.08 32.05
N MET A 497 0.99 3.96 31.65
CA MET A 497 0.68 5.20 32.37
C MET A 497 0.07 4.93 33.75
N ALA A 498 -0.91 4.03 33.85
CA ALA A 498 -1.54 3.65 35.11
C ALA A 498 -0.50 3.10 36.11
N GLN A 499 0.37 2.21 35.66
CA GLN A 499 1.44 1.65 36.48
C GLN A 499 2.49 2.69 36.89
N GLN A 500 2.84 3.63 36.00
CA GLN A 500 3.79 4.70 36.29
C GLN A 500 3.25 5.67 37.34
N GLU A 501 2.00 6.11 37.20
CA GLU A 501 1.36 7.02 38.14
C GLU A 501 1.17 6.37 39.52
N PHE A 502 0.79 5.10 39.58
CA PHE A 502 0.76 4.35 40.84
C PHE A 502 2.14 4.27 41.51
N LYS A 503 3.20 4.02 40.73
CA LYS A 503 4.58 4.03 41.27
C LYS A 503 4.99 5.38 41.80
N LYS A 504 4.60 6.48 41.14
CA LYS A 504 4.86 7.85 41.64
C LYS A 504 4.18 8.07 42.99
N GLN A 505 2.89 7.72 43.10
CA GLN A 505 2.13 7.83 44.36
C GLN A 505 2.77 7.04 45.50
N THR A 506 3.20 5.81 45.24
CA THR A 506 3.69 4.90 46.29
C THR A 506 5.18 5.07 46.64
N SER A 507 5.96 5.76 45.80
CA SER A 507 7.40 6.00 46.03
C SER A 507 7.74 7.44 46.44
N ALA A 508 6.76 8.35 46.41
CA ALA A 508 6.94 9.73 46.82
C ALA A 508 7.35 9.84 48.29
N LYS A 509 8.32 10.71 48.55
CA LYS A 509 8.81 10.99 49.92
C LYS A 509 8.05 12.12 50.59
N HIS A 510 7.51 13.04 49.79
CA HIS A 510 6.72 14.16 50.24
C HIS A 510 5.36 14.16 49.53
N PRO A 511 4.24 14.43 50.23
CA PRO A 511 2.91 14.50 49.63
C PRO A 511 2.79 15.53 48.51
N ASP A 512 3.58 16.61 48.55
CA ASP A 512 3.57 17.70 47.56
C ASP A 512 4.18 17.29 46.20
N ASP A 513 4.90 16.16 46.14
CA ASP A 513 5.51 15.64 44.92
C ASP A 513 4.51 14.87 44.04
N VAL A 514 3.26 14.70 44.50
CA VAL A 514 2.24 13.91 43.82
C VAL A 514 0.91 14.65 43.68
N ASN A 515 0.36 14.60 42.47
CA ASN A 515 -0.95 15.15 42.16
C ASN A 515 -2.04 14.22 42.73
N GLY A 516 -2.93 14.77 43.57
CA GLY A 516 -4.10 14.06 44.06
C GLY A 516 -5.06 13.65 42.94
N GLY A 517 -6.04 12.79 43.26
CA GLY A 517 -7.06 12.37 42.30
C GLY A 517 -6.78 11.06 41.55
N LEU A 518 -5.74 10.30 41.92
CA LEU A 518 -5.37 9.06 41.21
C LEU A 518 -6.51 8.04 41.22
N VAL A 519 -7.20 7.92 42.35
CA VAL A 519 -8.27 6.93 42.56
C VAL A 519 -9.42 7.19 41.60
N GLU A 520 -9.88 8.43 41.52
CA GLU A 520 -10.98 8.87 40.67
C GLU A 520 -10.66 8.60 39.20
N TYR A 521 -9.44 8.93 38.77
CA TYR A 521 -8.99 8.69 37.40
C TYR A 521 -8.77 7.20 37.08
N LEU A 522 -8.35 6.37 38.05
CA LEU A 522 -8.27 4.92 37.87
C LEU A 522 -9.65 4.26 37.77
N ILE A 523 -10.63 4.75 38.53
CA ILE A 523 -12.04 4.31 38.42
C ILE A 523 -12.59 4.70 37.04
N ALA A 524 -12.39 5.95 36.63
CA ALA A 524 -12.81 6.44 35.31
C ALA A 524 -12.20 5.59 34.18
N LEU A 525 -10.89 5.32 34.26
CA LEU A 525 -10.20 4.49 33.28
C LEU A 525 -10.74 3.06 33.27
N ALA A 526 -10.97 2.44 34.43
CA ALA A 526 -11.49 1.07 34.51
C ALA A 526 -12.88 0.93 33.86
N ASN A 527 -13.78 1.90 34.12
CA ASN A 527 -15.10 1.97 33.51
C ASN A 527 -15.00 2.17 31.98
N ASP A 528 -14.16 3.11 31.53
CA ASP A 528 -13.96 3.38 30.11
C ASP A 528 -13.38 2.19 29.34
N GLN A 529 -12.47 1.44 29.93
CA GLN A 529 -11.91 0.25 29.28
C GLN A 529 -12.93 -0.89 29.18
N LEU A 530 -13.84 -1.02 30.16
CA LEU A 530 -14.96 -1.95 30.04
C LEU A 530 -15.91 -1.54 28.90
N SER A 531 -16.26 -0.25 28.83
CA SER A 531 -17.06 0.28 27.70
C SER A 531 -16.35 0.12 26.35
N SER A 532 -15.01 0.24 26.33
CA SER A 532 -14.19 0.02 25.14
C SER A 532 -14.23 -1.43 24.68
N ALA A 533 -14.30 -2.39 25.61
CA ALA A 533 -14.46 -3.80 25.27
C ALA A 533 -15.83 -4.07 24.63
N ASP A 534 -16.91 -3.48 25.15
CA ASP A 534 -18.27 -3.59 24.58
C ASP A 534 -18.33 -3.02 23.15
N GLU A 535 -17.73 -1.85 22.90
CA GLU A 535 -17.67 -1.28 21.55
C GLU A 535 -16.78 -2.09 20.59
N CYS A 536 -15.68 -2.66 21.09
CA CYS A 536 -14.82 -3.56 20.31
C CYS A 536 -15.59 -4.83 19.88
N GLU A 537 -16.43 -5.39 20.76
CA GLU A 537 -17.28 -6.52 20.43
C GLU A 537 -18.33 -6.19 19.36
N ARG A 538 -18.91 -4.98 19.44
CA ARG A 538 -19.85 -4.50 18.43
C ARG A 538 -19.17 -4.34 17.06
N LEU A 539 -17.93 -3.87 17.03
CA LEU A 539 -17.10 -3.84 15.82
C LEU A 539 -16.79 -5.26 15.31
N LEU A 540 -16.47 -6.19 16.22
CA LEU A 540 -16.23 -7.60 15.88
C LEU A 540 -17.40 -8.22 15.13
N HIS A 541 -18.63 -8.02 15.61
CA HIS A 541 -19.82 -8.54 14.93
C HIS A 541 -19.96 -7.96 13.52
N THR A 542 -19.82 -6.64 13.39
CA THR A 542 -20.06 -5.94 12.11
C THR A 542 -18.98 -6.26 11.08
N LEU A 543 -17.70 -6.23 11.48
CA LEU A 543 -16.56 -6.37 10.58
C LEU A 543 -16.24 -7.82 10.25
N ALA A 544 -16.51 -8.77 11.14
CA ALA A 544 -16.34 -10.19 10.85
C ALA A 544 -17.34 -10.67 9.78
N GLU A 545 -18.55 -10.12 9.74
CA GLU A 545 -19.54 -10.43 8.71
C GLU A 545 -19.18 -9.79 7.36
N ALA A 546 -18.67 -8.55 7.37
CA ALA A 546 -18.24 -7.85 6.16
C ALA A 546 -16.97 -8.46 5.53
N ALA A 547 -16.15 -9.16 6.31
CA ALA A 547 -14.92 -9.77 5.83
C ALA A 547 -15.17 -11.00 4.92
N PRO A 548 -14.29 -11.25 3.92
CA PRO A 548 -14.37 -12.44 3.08
C PRO A 548 -14.32 -13.74 3.89
N PRO A 549 -15.09 -14.79 3.53
CA PRO A 549 -15.23 -16.03 4.30
C PRO A 549 -13.90 -16.69 4.65
N GLU A 550 -12.92 -16.64 3.74
CA GLU A 550 -11.58 -17.21 3.92
C GLU A 550 -10.76 -16.50 5.01
N ARG A 551 -11.05 -15.22 5.29
CA ARG A 551 -10.29 -14.38 6.22
C ARG A 551 -11.05 -14.01 7.50
N ARG A 552 -12.32 -14.41 7.63
CA ARG A 552 -13.14 -14.14 8.84
C ARG A 552 -12.50 -14.63 10.12
N GLY A 553 -11.88 -15.82 10.09
CA GLY A 553 -11.20 -16.38 11.26
C GLY A 553 -10.09 -15.48 11.78
N ARG A 554 -9.27 -14.92 10.87
CA ARG A 554 -8.19 -13.98 11.21
C ARG A 554 -8.72 -12.65 11.74
N VAL A 555 -9.77 -12.09 11.11
CA VAL A 555 -10.41 -10.86 11.58
C VAL A 555 -10.98 -11.02 12.99
N ARG A 556 -11.64 -12.15 13.26
CA ARG A 556 -12.16 -12.47 14.59
C ARG A 556 -11.02 -12.59 15.62
N GLU A 557 -9.96 -13.32 15.31
CA GLU A 557 -8.81 -13.48 16.20
C GLU A 557 -8.17 -12.12 16.56
N LEU A 558 -7.98 -11.24 15.58
CA LEU A 558 -7.41 -9.90 15.79
C LEU A 558 -8.29 -9.05 16.72
N LEU A 559 -9.59 -9.00 16.46
CA LEU A 559 -10.53 -8.21 17.26
C LEU A 559 -10.76 -8.81 18.65
N ASP A 560 -10.80 -10.14 18.78
CA ASP A 560 -10.85 -10.83 20.08
C ASP A 560 -9.60 -10.50 20.92
N THR A 561 -8.42 -10.46 20.29
CA THR A 561 -7.18 -10.08 20.98
C THR A 561 -7.23 -8.62 21.44
N ALA A 562 -7.73 -7.70 20.60
CA ALA A 562 -7.92 -6.30 20.98
C ALA A 562 -8.94 -6.14 22.11
N LEU A 563 -10.07 -6.85 22.06
CA LEU A 563 -11.09 -6.86 23.12
C LEU A 563 -10.50 -7.29 24.46
N ASN A 564 -9.78 -8.42 24.49
CA ASN A 564 -9.13 -8.91 25.70
C ASN A 564 -8.13 -7.90 26.29
N GLY A 565 -7.40 -7.17 25.44
CA GLY A 565 -6.47 -6.12 25.89
C GLY A 565 -7.15 -4.98 26.66
N PHE A 566 -8.39 -4.61 26.31
CA PHE A 566 -9.15 -3.62 27.08
C PHE A 566 -9.60 -4.16 28.45
N LEU A 567 -10.05 -5.43 28.49
CA LEU A 567 -10.40 -6.09 29.75
C LEU A 567 -9.20 -6.22 30.68
N ASP A 568 -8.01 -6.51 30.14
CA ASP A 568 -6.76 -6.60 30.92
C ASP A 568 -6.39 -5.28 31.59
N ILE A 569 -6.62 -4.14 30.93
CA ILE A 569 -6.36 -2.82 31.53
C ILE A 569 -7.38 -2.52 32.62
N SER A 570 -8.67 -2.78 32.38
CA SER A 570 -9.70 -2.61 33.40
C SER A 570 -9.36 -3.44 34.65
N LYS A 571 -8.99 -4.70 34.46
CA LYS A 571 -8.45 -5.60 35.50
C LYS A 571 -7.25 -4.99 36.23
N HIS A 572 -6.28 -4.45 35.49
CA HIS A 572 -5.10 -3.85 36.08
C HIS A 572 -5.44 -2.64 36.93
N CYS A 573 -6.34 -1.77 36.49
CA CYS A 573 -6.83 -0.63 37.26
C CYS A 573 -7.48 -1.07 38.58
N ILE A 574 -8.31 -2.13 38.56
CA ILE A 574 -8.89 -2.70 39.78
C ILE A 574 -7.81 -3.19 40.76
N GLN A 575 -6.79 -3.89 40.25
CA GLN A 575 -5.66 -4.34 41.09
C GLN A 575 -4.91 -3.15 41.71
N LEU A 576 -4.66 -2.10 40.95
CA LEU A 576 -4.01 -0.89 41.45
C LEU A 576 -4.85 -0.17 42.51
N LEU A 577 -6.18 -0.11 42.35
CA LEU A 577 -7.08 0.45 43.37
C LEU A 577 -6.99 -0.33 44.69
N VAL A 578 -7.03 -1.67 44.64
CA VAL A 578 -6.85 -2.51 45.83
C VAL A 578 -5.46 -2.31 46.45
N ASP A 579 -4.42 -2.17 45.61
CA ASP A 579 -3.05 -1.93 46.05
C ASP A 579 -2.89 -0.57 46.76
N ILE A 580 -3.63 0.46 46.35
CA ILE A 580 -3.67 1.77 47.03
C ILE A 580 -4.24 1.60 48.45
N VAL A 581 -5.39 0.93 48.59
CA VAL A 581 -5.99 0.67 49.91
C VAL A 581 -5.01 -0.08 50.82
N MET A 582 -4.38 -1.14 50.28
CA MET A 582 -3.42 -1.93 51.05
C MET A 582 -2.11 -1.18 51.34
N PHE A 583 -1.72 -0.21 50.52
CA PHE A 583 -0.58 0.68 50.77
C PHE A 583 -0.82 1.54 52.01
N ASP A 584 -2.00 2.15 52.11
CA ASP A 584 -2.37 3.03 53.21
C ASP A 584 -2.52 2.27 54.54
N LEU A 585 -2.93 1.00 54.48
CA LEU A 585 -3.07 0.14 55.65
C LEU A 585 -1.76 -0.43 56.19
N ARG A 586 -0.63 -0.30 55.46
CA ARG A 586 0.67 -0.88 55.90
C ARG A 586 1.10 -0.49 57.32
N PRO A 587 0.98 0.80 57.75
CA PRO A 587 1.35 1.18 59.11
C PRO A 587 0.49 0.47 60.15
N ALA A 588 -0.83 0.38 59.93
CA ALA A 588 -1.74 -0.31 60.84
C ALA A 588 -1.42 -1.82 60.92
N PHE A 589 -1.13 -2.46 59.78
CA PHE A 589 -0.72 -3.87 59.77
C PHE A 589 0.61 -4.15 60.48
N LYS A 590 1.53 -3.17 60.53
CA LYS A 590 2.79 -3.29 61.27
C LYS A 590 2.59 -3.30 62.79
N ASP A 591 1.58 -2.57 63.27
CA ASP A 591 1.26 -2.48 64.69
C ASP A 591 0.29 -3.59 65.15
N MET A 592 -0.22 -4.39 64.22
CA MET A 592 -1.13 -5.50 64.51
C MET A 592 -0.45 -6.61 65.32
N PHE A 593 -1.20 -7.22 66.23
CA PHE A 593 -0.71 -8.20 67.21
C PHE A 593 0.35 -7.67 68.21
N THR A 594 0.55 -6.36 68.29
CA THR A 594 1.48 -5.71 69.25
C THR A 594 0.74 -4.98 70.37
N PHE A 595 1.43 -4.76 71.50
CA PHE A 595 0.90 -4.02 72.65
C PHE A 595 1.51 -2.61 72.71
N PRO A 596 0.73 -1.54 72.94
CA PRO A 596 -0.71 -1.51 73.26
C PRO A 596 -1.66 -1.49 72.05
N ALA A 597 -1.16 -1.21 70.85
CA ALA A 597 -1.96 -0.89 69.65
C ALA A 597 -3.11 -1.88 69.37
N TRP A 598 -2.80 -3.17 69.19
CA TRP A 598 -3.83 -4.16 68.86
C TRP A 598 -4.70 -4.56 70.06
N TYR A 599 -4.12 -4.63 71.26
CA TYR A 599 -4.82 -5.11 72.46
C TYR A 599 -5.78 -4.09 73.07
N ILE A 600 -5.44 -2.81 73.02
CA ILE A 600 -6.18 -1.73 73.73
C ILE A 600 -6.74 -0.71 72.75
N GLU A 601 -5.93 -0.26 71.79
CA GLU A 601 -6.30 0.86 70.90
C GLU A 601 -7.21 0.40 69.75
N GLY A 602 -7.23 -0.90 69.43
CA GLY A 602 -8.18 -1.46 68.46
C GLY A 602 -7.76 -1.24 67.01
N THR A 603 -6.51 -1.58 66.66
CA THR A 603 -5.97 -1.46 65.29
C THR A 603 -6.86 -2.11 64.21
N THR A 604 -7.55 -3.21 64.53
CA THR A 604 -8.46 -3.87 63.58
C THR A 604 -9.65 -2.99 63.21
N ALA A 605 -10.24 -2.28 64.17
CA ALA A 605 -11.35 -1.35 63.90
C ALA A 605 -10.91 -0.20 62.98
N MET A 606 -9.70 0.34 63.18
CA MET A 606 -9.11 1.34 62.29
C MET A 606 -8.99 0.80 60.87
N ILE A 607 -8.45 -0.41 60.71
CA ILE A 607 -8.34 -1.08 59.40
C ILE A 607 -9.73 -1.24 58.77
N THR A 608 -10.73 -1.71 59.53
CA THR A 608 -12.06 -1.95 58.98
C THR A 608 -12.78 -0.68 58.57
N GLU A 609 -12.64 0.42 59.31
CA GLU A 609 -13.25 1.70 58.94
C GLU A 609 -12.57 2.30 57.71
N THR A 610 -11.23 2.28 57.62
CA THR A 610 -10.53 2.76 56.42
C THR A 610 -10.91 1.95 55.16
N VAL A 611 -11.02 0.62 55.27
CA VAL A 611 -11.49 -0.20 54.13
C VAL A 611 -12.94 0.11 53.78
N ARG A 612 -13.80 0.34 54.78
CA ARG A 612 -15.21 0.69 54.58
C ARG A 612 -15.36 2.01 53.84
N ASP A 613 -14.57 3.02 54.18
CA ASP A 613 -14.58 4.32 53.52
C ASP A 613 -14.19 4.18 52.03
N TYR A 614 -13.05 3.54 51.75
CA TYR A 614 -12.62 3.27 50.37
C TYR A 614 -13.62 2.44 49.58
N ALA A 615 -14.15 1.36 50.17
CA ALA A 615 -15.12 0.49 49.51
C ALA A 615 -16.44 1.21 49.23
N GLY A 616 -16.86 2.14 50.09
CA GLY A 616 -18.03 2.99 49.88
C GLY A 616 -17.82 3.97 48.72
N ASP A 617 -16.66 4.63 48.70
CA ASP A 617 -16.31 5.59 47.64
C ASP A 617 -16.22 4.88 46.27
N TYR A 618 -15.64 3.69 46.22
CA TYR A 618 -15.53 2.91 44.98
C TYR A 618 -16.90 2.41 44.52
N ALA A 619 -17.75 1.91 45.44
CA ALA A 619 -19.09 1.43 45.11
C ALA A 619 -19.99 2.52 44.50
N ALA A 620 -19.78 3.77 44.87
CA ALA A 620 -20.58 4.88 44.38
C ALA A 620 -20.28 5.25 42.91
N ARG A 621 -19.06 4.99 42.43
CA ARG A 621 -18.54 5.55 41.16
C ARG A 621 -18.04 4.52 40.15
N LEU A 622 -17.79 3.29 40.58
CA LEU A 622 -17.33 2.17 39.75
C LEU A 622 -18.51 1.37 39.21
N GLU A 623 -18.36 0.80 38.01
CA GLU A 623 -19.36 -0.10 37.45
C GLU A 623 -19.61 -1.32 38.39
N PRO A 624 -20.87 -1.76 38.58
CA PRO A 624 -21.21 -2.79 39.57
C PRO A 624 -20.49 -4.14 39.41
N ASN A 625 -20.29 -4.64 38.18
CA ASN A 625 -19.57 -5.89 37.95
C ASN A 625 -18.08 -5.74 38.26
N LEU A 626 -17.48 -4.59 37.94
CA LEU A 626 -16.11 -4.27 38.34
C LEU A 626 -15.98 -4.15 39.87
N TYR A 627 -16.97 -3.58 40.55
CA TYR A 627 -17.00 -3.52 42.01
C TYR A 627 -17.11 -4.89 42.67
N ASP A 628 -17.88 -5.81 42.10
CA ASP A 628 -17.96 -7.19 42.59
C ASP A 628 -16.58 -7.88 42.54
N VAL A 629 -15.80 -7.65 41.48
CA VAL A 629 -14.45 -8.22 41.39
C VAL A 629 -13.45 -7.50 42.29
N LEU A 630 -13.55 -6.17 42.39
CA LEU A 630 -12.72 -5.38 43.30
C LEU A 630 -12.94 -5.82 44.75
N SER A 631 -14.20 -5.95 45.18
CA SER A 631 -14.54 -6.32 46.56
C SER A 631 -14.09 -7.73 46.92
N ASP A 632 -14.15 -8.69 45.99
CA ASP A 632 -13.60 -10.05 46.19
C ASP A 632 -12.08 -10.04 46.39
N ASP A 633 -11.34 -9.34 45.52
CA ASP A 633 -9.89 -9.23 45.61
C ASP A 633 -9.49 -8.49 46.90
N LEU A 634 -10.17 -7.39 47.23
CA LEU A 634 -9.95 -6.61 48.44
C LEU A 634 -10.13 -7.46 49.71
N VAL A 635 -11.23 -8.21 49.82
CA VAL A 635 -11.50 -9.11 50.97
C VAL A 635 -10.44 -10.21 51.05
N THR A 636 -10.09 -10.81 49.92
CA THR A 636 -9.10 -11.89 49.85
C THR A 636 -7.72 -11.40 50.30
N ARG A 637 -7.29 -10.23 49.84
CA ARG A 637 -6.00 -9.62 50.22
C ARG A 637 -6.00 -9.12 51.66
N LEU A 638 -7.11 -8.57 52.15
CA LEU A 638 -7.26 -8.14 53.53
C LEU A 638 -7.05 -9.31 54.49
N LEU A 639 -7.79 -10.40 54.29
CA LEU A 639 -7.72 -11.58 55.13
C LEU A 639 -6.37 -12.29 55.02
N THR A 640 -5.79 -12.37 53.82
CA THR A 640 -4.45 -12.94 53.62
C THR A 640 -3.37 -12.13 54.35
N THR A 641 -3.45 -10.81 54.32
CA THR A 641 -2.52 -9.92 55.03
C THR A 641 -2.70 -10.03 56.55
N TYR A 642 -3.94 -10.12 57.02
CA TYR A 642 -4.27 -10.33 58.43
C TYR A 642 -3.72 -11.66 58.98
N LEU A 643 -3.86 -12.75 58.23
CA LEU A 643 -3.32 -14.05 58.61
C LEU A 643 -1.78 -14.09 58.52
N THR A 644 -1.20 -13.43 57.54
CA THR A 644 0.26 -13.38 57.37
C THR A 644 0.94 -12.62 58.51
N THR A 645 0.36 -11.49 58.92
CA THR A 645 0.82 -10.71 60.08
C THR A 645 0.62 -11.48 61.40
N LEU A 646 -0.48 -12.24 61.54
CA LEU A 646 -0.70 -13.12 62.70
C LEU A 646 0.43 -14.15 62.83
N ARG A 647 0.81 -14.79 61.71
CA ARG A 647 1.89 -15.78 61.69
C ARG A 647 3.23 -15.19 62.12
N GLN A 648 3.50 -13.93 61.76
CA GLN A 648 4.76 -13.25 62.07
C GLN A 648 4.79 -12.64 63.47
N SER A 649 3.68 -12.71 64.21
CA SER A 649 3.63 -12.25 65.57
C SER A 649 4.68 -12.99 66.42
N ALA A 650 5.53 -12.22 67.12
CA ALA A 650 6.62 -12.78 67.91
C ALA A 650 6.11 -13.32 69.26
N ARG A 651 5.09 -12.66 69.84
CA ARG A 651 4.54 -13.02 71.14
C ARG A 651 3.08 -12.56 71.29
N LEU A 652 2.19 -13.48 71.63
CA LEU A 652 0.79 -13.31 71.95
C LEU A 652 0.57 -13.56 73.45
N ARG A 653 -0.08 -12.62 74.14
CA ARG A 653 -0.34 -12.68 75.59
C ARG A 653 -1.66 -13.41 75.85
N MET A 654 -1.59 -14.63 76.34
CA MET A 654 -2.78 -15.45 76.60
C MET A 654 -3.36 -15.16 78.00
N PRO A 655 -4.70 -15.17 78.21
CA PRO A 655 -5.79 -15.40 77.24
C PRO A 655 -6.24 -14.15 76.47
N LYS A 656 -5.74 -12.96 76.82
CA LYS A 656 -6.20 -11.66 76.28
C LYS A 656 -6.13 -11.57 74.76
N ALA A 657 -5.11 -12.19 74.14
CA ALA A 657 -5.01 -12.25 72.69
C ALA A 657 -6.16 -13.02 72.04
N ALA A 658 -6.62 -14.13 72.62
CA ALA A 658 -7.77 -14.88 72.11
C ALA A 658 -9.07 -14.07 72.25
N GLU A 659 -9.25 -13.37 73.38
CA GLU A 659 -10.40 -12.49 73.61
C GLU A 659 -10.46 -11.35 72.58
N ARG A 660 -9.33 -10.67 72.32
CA ARG A 660 -9.26 -9.60 71.32
C ARG A 660 -9.47 -10.14 69.90
N PHE A 661 -8.86 -11.29 69.57
CA PHE A 661 -9.03 -11.93 68.26
C PHE A 661 -10.50 -12.28 67.96
N LYS A 662 -11.29 -12.64 68.98
CA LYS A 662 -12.73 -12.85 68.82
C LYS A 662 -13.47 -11.56 68.43
N VAL A 663 -13.05 -10.42 68.96
CA VAL A 663 -13.60 -9.11 68.60
C VAL A 663 -13.23 -8.77 67.15
N ASP A 664 -11.98 -9.01 66.75
CA ASP A 664 -11.52 -8.81 65.37
C ASP A 664 -12.36 -9.60 64.35
N ILE A 665 -12.73 -10.84 64.66
CA ILE A 665 -13.61 -11.66 63.81
C ILE A 665 -14.95 -10.96 63.58
N SER A 666 -15.51 -10.35 64.62
CA SER A 666 -16.80 -9.65 64.53
C SER A 666 -16.67 -8.36 63.71
N GLU A 667 -15.58 -7.61 63.89
CA GLU A 667 -15.29 -6.40 63.13
C GLU A 667 -15.08 -6.72 61.63
N LEU A 668 -14.30 -7.74 61.31
CA LEU A 668 -14.06 -8.21 59.94
C LEU A 668 -15.32 -8.77 59.29
N LEU A 669 -16.16 -9.52 60.02
CA LEU A 669 -17.44 -10.00 59.50
C LEU A 669 -18.38 -8.83 59.15
N ASN A 670 -18.48 -7.82 60.02
CA ASN A 670 -19.32 -6.64 59.79
C ASN A 670 -18.83 -5.79 58.61
N LEU A 671 -17.52 -5.78 58.35
CA LEU A 671 -16.95 -5.14 57.16
C LEU A 671 -17.30 -5.94 55.90
N ILE A 672 -17.02 -7.24 55.88
CA ILE A 672 -17.22 -8.07 54.69
C ILE A 672 -18.72 -8.16 54.34
N ALA A 673 -19.60 -8.27 55.33
CA ALA A 673 -21.05 -8.26 55.12
C ALA A 673 -21.61 -6.92 54.62
N ALA A 674 -20.83 -5.83 54.72
CA ALA A 674 -21.20 -4.54 54.13
C ALA A 674 -20.83 -4.44 52.64
N MET A 675 -19.84 -5.22 52.18
CA MET A 675 -19.40 -5.26 50.78
C MET A 675 -19.95 -6.46 50.00
N ARG A 676 -20.26 -7.56 50.69
CA ARG A 676 -20.60 -8.86 50.10
C ARG A 676 -21.84 -9.47 50.77
N PRO A 677 -22.52 -10.41 50.11
CA PRO A 677 -23.65 -11.13 50.70
C PRO A 677 -23.29 -11.78 52.05
N PRO A 678 -24.20 -11.79 53.03
CA PRO A 678 -23.90 -12.23 54.40
C PRO A 678 -23.46 -13.70 54.48
N ASP A 679 -24.00 -14.56 53.61
CA ASP A 679 -23.64 -15.98 53.56
C ASP A 679 -22.18 -16.18 53.09
N GLU A 680 -21.74 -15.41 52.09
CA GLU A 680 -20.36 -15.43 51.64
C GLU A 680 -19.44 -14.84 52.72
N ALA A 681 -19.84 -13.74 53.35
CA ALA A 681 -19.08 -13.11 54.43
C ALA A 681 -18.82 -14.09 55.59
N ALA A 682 -19.84 -14.85 56.00
CA ALA A 682 -19.72 -15.87 57.04
C ALA A 682 -18.73 -16.98 56.65
N SER A 683 -18.78 -17.43 55.39
CA SER A 683 -17.84 -18.43 54.88
C SER A 683 -16.39 -17.91 54.85
N ARG A 684 -16.18 -16.66 54.44
CA ARG A 684 -14.83 -16.05 54.35
C ARG A 684 -14.15 -15.91 55.72
N VAL A 685 -14.90 -15.68 56.80
CA VAL A 685 -14.36 -15.57 58.18
C VAL A 685 -14.32 -16.91 58.94
N GLU A 686 -14.80 -18.01 58.36
CA GLU A 686 -14.84 -19.32 59.01
C GLU A 686 -13.43 -19.78 59.44
N VAL A 687 -12.43 -19.54 58.59
CA VAL A 687 -11.02 -19.83 58.89
C VAL A 687 -10.55 -19.14 60.17
N LEU A 688 -11.02 -17.91 60.43
CA LEU A 688 -10.65 -17.14 61.61
C LEU A 688 -11.30 -17.75 62.86
N HIS A 689 -12.54 -18.23 62.76
CA HIS A 689 -13.21 -18.94 63.86
C HIS A 689 -12.46 -20.23 64.24
N MET A 690 -11.96 -20.97 63.25
CA MET A 690 -11.14 -22.17 63.49
C MET A 690 -9.80 -21.82 64.15
N ILE A 691 -9.14 -20.74 63.72
CA ILE A 691 -7.90 -20.25 64.35
C ILE A 691 -8.15 -19.75 65.78
N HIS A 692 -9.26 -19.05 66.01
CA HIS A 692 -9.68 -18.63 67.35
C HIS A 692 -9.87 -19.83 68.27
N ALA A 693 -10.44 -20.95 67.80
CA ALA A 693 -10.57 -22.16 68.59
C ALA A 693 -9.21 -22.75 69.00
N ILE A 694 -8.18 -22.61 68.15
CA ILE A 694 -6.79 -23.00 68.47
C ILE A 694 -6.19 -22.05 69.50
N LEU A 695 -6.40 -20.74 69.37
CA LEU A 695 -5.91 -19.74 70.32
C LEU A 695 -6.60 -19.86 71.69
N ASN A 696 -7.91 -20.09 71.74
CA ASN A 696 -8.65 -20.16 72.99
C ASN A 696 -8.49 -21.50 73.74
N ALA A 697 -7.95 -22.54 73.09
CA ALA A 697 -7.75 -23.84 73.74
C ALA A 697 -6.60 -23.79 74.77
N PRO A 698 -6.72 -24.53 75.89
CA PRO A 698 -5.61 -24.72 76.82
C PRO A 698 -4.51 -25.57 76.18
N ALA A 699 -3.25 -25.36 76.58
CA ALA A 699 -2.07 -26.02 75.98
C ALA A 699 -2.19 -27.55 75.82
N SER A 700 -2.87 -28.22 76.76
CA SER A 700 -3.09 -29.68 76.74
C SER A 700 -4.13 -30.17 75.73
N MET A 701 -4.99 -29.29 75.18
CA MET A 701 -6.12 -29.67 74.32
C MET A 701 -6.10 -29.02 72.91
N VAL A 702 -5.01 -28.33 72.55
CA VAL A 702 -4.87 -27.61 71.26
C VAL A 702 -5.00 -28.54 70.03
N PHE A 703 -4.70 -29.82 70.19
CA PHE A 703 -4.72 -30.80 69.11
C PHE A 703 -6.10 -30.95 68.45
N LEU A 704 -7.20 -30.91 69.20
CA LEU A 704 -8.54 -31.14 68.68
C LEU A 704 -9.04 -29.98 67.78
N PRO A 705 -8.93 -28.70 68.20
CA PRO A 705 -9.20 -27.55 67.33
C PRO A 705 -8.30 -27.52 66.08
N TYR A 706 -7.00 -27.82 66.24
CA TYR A 706 -6.09 -27.93 65.09
C TYR A 706 -6.55 -29.01 64.11
N TRP A 707 -7.00 -30.16 64.61
CA TRP A 707 -7.45 -31.25 63.76
C TRP A 707 -8.67 -30.87 62.90
N THR A 708 -9.57 -30.06 63.46
CA THR A 708 -10.73 -29.54 62.73
C THR A 708 -10.27 -28.57 61.63
N PHE A 709 -9.35 -27.66 61.95
CA PHE A 709 -8.74 -26.75 60.97
C PHE A 709 -8.01 -27.49 59.84
N ALA A 710 -7.23 -28.53 60.17
CA ALA A 710 -6.43 -29.27 59.21
C ALA A 710 -7.29 -30.04 58.19
N LYS A 711 -8.49 -30.47 58.58
CA LYS A 711 -9.45 -31.09 57.66
C LYS A 711 -10.02 -30.11 56.65
N SER A 712 -10.30 -28.88 57.07
CA SER A 712 -10.92 -27.88 56.19
C SER A 712 -9.91 -27.12 55.33
N HIS A 713 -8.72 -26.84 55.84
CA HIS A 713 -7.73 -25.97 55.17
C HIS A 713 -6.40 -26.66 54.82
N GLY A 714 -6.24 -27.93 55.16
CA GLY A 714 -5.01 -28.69 54.98
C GLY A 714 -4.03 -28.52 56.16
N PRO A 715 -2.92 -29.28 56.19
CA PRO A 715 -2.06 -29.42 57.37
C PRO A 715 -1.38 -28.14 57.85
N ASN A 716 -0.99 -27.24 56.93
CA ASN A 716 -0.40 -25.91 57.16
C ASN A 716 0.60 -25.84 58.33
N PHE A 717 1.54 -26.80 58.41
CA PHE A 717 2.42 -26.94 59.57
C PHE A 717 3.24 -25.69 59.87
N ALA A 718 3.74 -24.99 58.85
CA ALA A 718 4.56 -23.78 59.04
C ALA A 718 3.78 -22.59 59.61
N PHE A 719 2.47 -22.53 59.37
CA PHE A 719 1.60 -21.51 59.96
C PHE A 719 1.29 -21.85 61.41
N ILE A 720 0.88 -23.10 61.67
CA ILE A 720 0.51 -23.56 63.00
C ILE A 720 1.71 -23.57 63.95
N GLU A 721 2.88 -24.02 63.50
CA GLU A 721 4.11 -23.95 64.30
C GLU A 721 4.46 -22.52 64.72
N ALA A 722 4.29 -21.55 63.82
CA ALA A 722 4.53 -20.13 64.14
C ALA A 722 3.47 -19.60 65.11
N LEU A 723 2.19 -19.92 64.90
CA LEU A 723 1.09 -19.52 65.78
C LEU A 723 1.27 -20.07 67.20
N LEU A 724 1.65 -21.34 67.34
CA LEU A 724 1.89 -21.95 68.65
C LEU A 724 3.15 -21.40 69.33
N ARG A 725 4.20 -21.09 68.58
CA ARG A 725 5.40 -20.43 69.11
C ARG A 725 5.15 -19.00 69.58
N ALA A 726 4.20 -18.31 68.98
CA ALA A 726 3.84 -16.96 69.39
C ALA A 726 3.14 -16.95 70.75
N ARG A 727 2.45 -18.02 71.16
CA ARG A 727 1.79 -18.09 72.47
C ARG A 727 2.79 -18.07 73.63
N ASP A 728 2.51 -17.26 74.65
CA ASP A 728 3.40 -17.15 75.82
C ASP A 728 3.10 -18.15 76.96
N ASP A 729 2.08 -19.00 76.79
CA ASP A 729 1.67 -20.04 77.75
C ASP A 729 2.13 -21.46 77.34
N MET A 730 2.96 -21.60 76.31
CA MET A 730 3.42 -22.90 75.79
C MET A 730 4.95 -22.99 75.70
N ASP A 731 5.50 -24.13 76.12
CA ASP A 731 6.92 -24.43 76.02
C ASP A 731 7.27 -25.11 74.67
N LYS A 732 8.54 -24.94 74.25
CA LYS A 732 9.03 -25.50 72.98
C LYS A 732 8.90 -27.04 72.90
N SER A 733 9.00 -27.73 74.03
CA SER A 733 8.81 -29.20 74.11
C SER A 733 7.39 -29.61 73.77
N ASP A 734 6.41 -28.87 74.28
CA ASP A 734 4.98 -29.19 74.14
C ASP A 734 4.54 -28.94 72.69
N ILE A 735 5.03 -27.86 72.09
CA ILE A 735 4.81 -27.54 70.68
C ILE A 735 5.36 -28.66 69.79
N ALA A 736 6.57 -29.16 70.07
CA ALA A 736 7.18 -30.24 69.30
C ALA A 736 6.36 -31.55 69.39
N ALA A 737 5.89 -31.90 70.59
CA ALA A 737 5.06 -33.09 70.81
C ALA A 737 3.70 -33.01 70.09
N ILE A 738 3.06 -31.84 70.09
CA ILE A 738 1.80 -31.59 69.37
C ILE A 738 2.02 -31.69 67.86
N LEU A 739 3.09 -31.08 67.33
CA LEU A 739 3.41 -31.12 65.90
C LEU A 739 3.79 -32.53 65.43
N GLU A 740 4.49 -33.32 66.24
CA GLU A 740 4.81 -34.72 65.91
C GLU A 740 3.54 -35.58 65.87
N SER A 741 2.64 -35.39 66.84
CA SER A 741 1.33 -36.06 66.88
C SER A 741 0.48 -35.67 65.66
N ALA A 742 0.50 -34.40 65.28
CA ALA A 742 -0.16 -33.88 64.08
C ALA A 742 0.40 -34.50 62.80
N LYS A 743 1.73 -34.49 62.62
CA LYS A 743 2.40 -35.12 61.47
C LYS A 743 2.12 -36.61 61.37
N ARG A 744 2.09 -37.32 62.49
CA ARG A 744 1.75 -38.75 62.53
C ARG A 744 0.31 -38.99 62.08
N LYS A 745 -0.64 -38.19 62.56
CA LYS A 745 -2.06 -38.34 62.22
C LYS A 745 -2.36 -37.94 60.77
N VAL A 746 -1.73 -36.89 60.26
CA VAL A 746 -1.82 -36.49 58.83
C VAL A 746 -1.31 -37.60 57.93
N ARG A 747 -0.19 -38.26 58.28
CA ARG A 747 0.31 -39.44 57.53
C ARG A 747 -0.61 -40.65 57.62
N GLN A 748 -1.31 -40.84 58.74
CA GLN A 748 -2.27 -41.94 58.91
C GLN A 748 -3.54 -41.73 58.08
N GLU A 749 -4.10 -40.52 58.09
CA GLU A 749 -5.35 -40.19 57.38
C GLU A 749 -5.12 -39.68 55.94
N HIS A 750 -3.87 -39.63 55.45
CA HIS A 750 -3.51 -39.24 54.07
C HIS A 750 -4.10 -37.90 53.63
N ILE A 751 -4.13 -36.90 54.53
CA ILE A 751 -4.68 -35.58 54.21
C ILE A 751 -3.78 -34.86 53.19
N PRO A 752 -4.32 -34.41 52.04
CA PRO A 752 -3.54 -33.67 51.04
C PRO A 752 -3.18 -32.26 51.52
N ASP A 753 -2.08 -31.70 51.01
CA ASP A 753 -1.64 -30.34 51.35
C ASP A 753 -2.64 -29.26 50.89
N VAL A 754 -3.35 -29.53 49.79
CA VAL A 754 -4.50 -28.74 49.33
C VAL A 754 -5.77 -29.57 49.55
N PRO A 755 -6.79 -29.06 50.25
CA PRO A 755 -8.04 -29.78 50.48
C PRO A 755 -8.75 -30.21 49.18
N GLU A 756 -9.59 -31.24 49.27
CA GLU A 756 -10.36 -31.77 48.12
C GLU A 756 -11.30 -30.74 47.47
N GLY A 757 -11.68 -29.69 48.21
CA GLY A 757 -12.48 -28.56 47.72
C GLY A 757 -11.71 -27.49 46.93
N GLY A 758 -10.40 -27.69 46.68
CA GLY A 758 -9.56 -26.74 45.96
C GLY A 758 -8.72 -25.81 46.88
N PRO A 759 -7.96 -24.87 46.29
CA PRO A 759 -7.12 -23.95 47.06
C PRO A 759 -7.96 -23.05 47.97
N THR A 760 -7.59 -22.99 49.25
CA THR A 760 -8.27 -22.16 50.26
C THR A 760 -7.46 -20.90 50.55
N ILE A 761 -8.00 -19.97 51.34
CA ILE A 761 -7.23 -18.77 51.74
C ILE A 761 -5.88 -19.11 52.40
N MET A 762 -5.77 -20.27 53.08
CA MET A 762 -4.51 -20.71 53.65
C MET A 762 -3.45 -21.07 52.60
N SER A 763 -3.84 -21.44 51.37
CA SER A 763 -2.86 -21.60 50.27
C SER A 763 -2.30 -20.26 49.82
N ALA A 764 -3.12 -19.20 49.78
CA ALA A 764 -2.64 -17.84 49.52
C ALA A 764 -1.69 -17.35 50.63
N VAL A 765 -2.05 -17.60 51.90
CA VAL A 765 -1.17 -17.33 53.04
C VAL A 765 0.13 -18.11 52.92
N SER A 766 0.10 -19.39 52.51
CA SER A 766 1.29 -20.23 52.34
C SER A 766 2.20 -19.77 51.20
N GLN A 767 1.64 -19.31 50.07
CA GLN A 767 2.40 -18.73 48.96
C GLN A 767 3.06 -17.40 49.38
N ALA A 768 2.33 -16.56 50.11
CA ALA A 768 2.86 -15.35 50.72
C ALA A 768 4.01 -15.61 51.72
N GLN A 769 4.20 -16.85 52.20
CA GLN A 769 5.35 -17.22 53.06
C GLN A 769 6.65 -17.41 52.28
N ALA A 770 6.58 -17.82 51.02
CA ALA A 770 7.76 -18.04 50.18
C ALA A 770 8.41 -16.71 49.74
N SER A 771 7.60 -15.65 49.66
CA SER A 771 8.04 -14.27 49.47
C SER A 771 8.14 -13.56 50.84
N ALA A 772 9.34 -13.15 51.27
CA ALA A 772 9.49 -12.32 52.48
C ALA A 772 8.56 -11.07 52.42
N LEU A 773 8.11 -10.52 53.55
CA LEU A 773 7.21 -9.34 53.57
C LEU A 773 7.73 -8.14 52.77
N SER A 774 9.05 -7.93 52.72
CA SER A 774 9.67 -6.90 51.87
C SER A 774 9.53 -7.19 50.37
N ASN A 775 9.36 -8.47 50.03
CA ASN A 775 9.14 -8.97 48.67
C ASN A 775 7.65 -9.15 48.32
N LEU A 776 6.74 -9.19 49.31
CA LEU A 776 5.30 -9.18 49.06
C LEU A 776 4.88 -7.88 48.35
N PHE A 777 5.39 -6.73 48.79
CA PHE A 777 5.10 -5.45 48.15
C PHE A 777 5.91 -5.18 46.87
N SER A 778 6.94 -5.97 46.55
CA SER A 778 7.77 -5.78 45.34
C SER A 778 7.55 -6.82 44.24
N ASN A 779 7.01 -8.00 44.57
CA ASN A 779 6.58 -9.05 43.63
C ASN A 779 5.05 -9.18 43.53
N TRP A 780 4.29 -8.14 43.86
CA TRP A 780 2.82 -8.08 43.76
C TRP A 780 2.24 -8.23 42.34
N ASN A 781 3.08 -8.32 41.30
CA ASN A 781 2.67 -8.45 39.89
C ASN A 781 2.13 -9.82 39.48
N THR A 782 2.12 -10.82 40.37
CA THR A 782 1.58 -12.16 40.06
C THR A 782 0.66 -12.62 41.18
N GLY A 783 -0.59 -12.12 41.18
CA GLY A 783 -1.65 -12.60 42.08
C GLY A 783 -2.23 -13.93 41.60
N THR A 784 -2.88 -14.66 42.50
CA THR A 784 -3.58 -15.92 42.27
C THR A 784 -4.68 -15.79 41.19
N GLU A 785 -4.37 -16.17 39.96
CA GLU A 785 -5.16 -15.89 38.75
C GLU A 785 -6.48 -16.69 38.59
N GLY A 786 -6.83 -17.59 39.51
CA GLY A 786 -7.74 -18.70 39.16
C GLY A 786 -9.25 -18.51 39.39
N ILE A 787 -9.69 -17.72 40.39
CA ILE A 787 -11.08 -17.85 40.89
C ILE A 787 -11.91 -16.58 40.61
N ALA A 788 -11.46 -15.40 41.03
CA ALA A 788 -12.16 -14.12 40.83
C ALA A 788 -12.26 -13.66 39.36
N TRP A 789 -11.32 -14.12 38.51
CA TRP A 789 -11.28 -13.78 37.09
C TRP A 789 -12.12 -14.73 36.24
N SER A 790 -12.33 -15.96 36.71
CA SER A 790 -13.35 -16.83 36.11
C SER A 790 -14.71 -16.17 36.25
N THR A 791 -15.01 -15.51 37.37
CA THR A 791 -16.26 -14.76 37.57
C THR A 791 -16.35 -13.47 36.76
N LEU A 792 -15.26 -12.72 36.50
CA LEU A 792 -15.32 -11.57 35.57
C LEU A 792 -15.44 -12.03 34.10
N ALA A 793 -14.70 -13.06 33.70
CA ALA A 793 -14.81 -13.64 32.36
C ALA A 793 -16.17 -14.31 32.15
N GLN A 794 -16.75 -14.90 33.20
CA GLN A 794 -18.05 -15.56 33.18
C GLN A 794 -19.18 -14.56 33.39
N SER A 795 -18.99 -13.46 34.12
CA SER A 795 -19.94 -12.34 34.21
C SER A 795 -19.93 -11.52 32.93
N ALA A 796 -18.77 -11.27 32.31
CA ALA A 796 -18.66 -10.73 30.96
C ALA A 796 -19.31 -11.69 29.95
N GLN A 797 -19.01 -13.00 29.98
CA GLN A 797 -19.69 -13.98 29.11
C GLN A 797 -21.20 -14.09 29.37
N ASN A 798 -21.65 -13.89 30.62
CA ASN A 798 -23.08 -13.90 30.97
C ASN A 798 -23.75 -12.55 30.63
N TYR A 799 -23.05 -11.43 30.72
CA TYR A 799 -23.50 -10.10 30.32
C TYR A 799 -23.66 -10.06 28.80
N LEU A 800 -22.64 -10.49 28.07
CA LEU A 800 -22.65 -10.68 26.60
C LEU A 800 -23.60 -11.80 26.15
N GLY A 801 -23.76 -12.85 26.97
CA GLY A 801 -24.74 -13.91 26.78
C GLY A 801 -26.18 -13.45 27.02
N SER A 802 -26.41 -12.55 27.98
CA SER A 802 -27.71 -11.96 28.30
C SER A 802 -28.14 -10.90 27.28
N ALA A 803 -27.17 -10.28 26.59
CA ALA A 803 -27.40 -9.50 25.37
C ALA A 803 -27.88 -10.36 24.18
N GLY A 804 -27.87 -11.71 24.29
CA GLY A 804 -28.63 -12.62 23.43
C GLY A 804 -27.83 -13.47 22.45
N TRP A 805 -26.49 -13.45 22.44
CA TRP A 805 -25.75 -13.84 21.22
C TRP A 805 -24.90 -15.11 21.31
N ARG A 806 -24.68 -15.72 22.49
CA ARG A 806 -23.90 -16.98 22.63
C ARG A 806 -24.76 -18.25 22.69
N ARG A 807 -25.88 -18.32 21.96
CA ARG A 807 -26.70 -19.55 21.93
C ARG A 807 -26.52 -20.47 20.72
N ASP A 808 -25.84 -20.04 19.66
CA ASP A 808 -25.62 -20.90 18.49
C ASP A 808 -24.13 -20.91 18.07
N ALA A 809 -23.37 -21.82 18.68
CA ALA A 809 -22.12 -22.37 18.14
C ALA A 809 -22.12 -23.90 18.36
#